data_AF-A0A5C6B2W2-F1
#
_entry.id   AF-A0A5C6B2W2-F1
#
_cell.length_a   1.000
_cell.length_b   1.000
_cell.length_c   1.000
_cell.angle_alpha   90.00
_cell.angle_beta   90.00
_cell.angle_gamma   90.00
#
_symmetry.space_group_name_H-M   'P 1'
#
loop_
_entity.id
_entity.type
_entity.pdbx_description
1 polymer ?
#
loop_
_entity_poly.entity_id
_entity_poly.type
_entity_poly.pdbx_seq_one_letter_code
_entity_poly.pdbx_strand_id
1 'polypeptide(L)'
;MTVTGKNTEFDTPWPTRLGVMAKYWSAGAVKTRLAAAIGSANAAALHRLFCLHLADQLGQSGESRWFVVSPPERLAAFRQELPDTWETCLQSDGDLGHRMMTWFRSQMQVSQRHDDDGGSTATSRRVPNRCILIGADCPTLDAGTIQLAFEHLATHDVVLGPARDGGYYLIGFSGQWSPRYESLMQEMPWSSDQVFDETVKRVRAAELSLALLPTMEDIDTITELQNLQTQLSKHAPNTPAPNASLHPLLQKIDDVMTTTNHEPRFQSDVTIVGGGVIGLAIAWELAQRSVEVTVLDAGRLGRGTSWAGAGILPPARLDTASDPIDRLRGLSHQLFPRWAEKLRQQTGIDIQLLRCGGWYLADTPGEIGAMVGMTQYWHDLGIECDRRSLAELVKCEPNLASWAANHSGASNIGAGESAAAWWVPDEYQIRTPDYTRALVAACRSLGVQFREFHRVDDVLSASGSVELLGTCGEPTKAGPATSRFRCDSHRVILCGGVGLGRIAGQLRLSQSIVPVRGQVLQLKSEHPPFRSVINLGNRYFVPRVDGLTLVGSNEEEVGLQHGTTPAGLAQLRDFIRKFAPALDDAVEFRAWSGLRPMTFDGFPMIGPVPDQPGVFVAAGHYRSGIHLSPGTAVVMADLITGCQNSLDLDAFRIGKQQQQPSPV
;
A
#
# COMPACT_ATOMS: atom_id res chain seq x y z
N MET A 1 6.84 -15.86 61.28
CA MET A 1 5.98 -15.30 62.33
C MET A 1 4.68 -14.89 61.69
N THR A 2 3.59 -15.50 62.13
CA THR A 2 2.21 -15.39 61.66
C THR A 2 1.61 -14.02 61.99
N VAL A 3 1.08 -13.31 60.98
CA VAL A 3 0.24 -12.12 61.14
C VAL A 3 -0.90 -12.14 60.10
N THR A 4 -2.12 -12.31 60.64
CA THR A 4 -3.48 -11.97 60.16
C THR A 4 -3.85 -12.17 58.68
N GLY A 5 -4.63 -13.22 58.40
CA GLY A 5 -5.39 -13.39 57.14
C GLY A 5 -6.65 -12.50 57.10
N LYS A 6 -7.05 -12.10 55.89
CA LYS A 6 -8.22 -11.23 55.64
C LYS A 6 -9.56 -11.97 55.82
N ASN A 7 -10.55 -11.23 56.35
CA ASN A 7 -11.96 -11.61 56.43
C ASN A 7 -12.57 -11.85 55.02
N THR A 8 -13.16 -13.02 54.81
CA THR A 8 -13.86 -13.43 53.58
C THR A 8 -15.34 -13.10 53.69
N GLU A 9 -15.74 -11.88 53.28
CA GLU A 9 -17.14 -11.43 53.27
C GLU A 9 -17.82 -11.52 51.89
N PHE A 10 -17.20 -12.21 50.92
CA PHE A 10 -17.74 -12.39 49.57
C PHE A 10 -17.80 -13.88 49.20
N ASP A 11 -18.99 -14.41 48.95
CA ASP A 11 -19.25 -15.80 48.54
C ASP A 11 -18.81 -16.10 47.09
N THR A 12 -18.49 -15.06 46.30
CA THR A 12 -17.95 -15.16 44.94
C THR A 12 -16.47 -14.77 44.88
N PRO A 13 -15.62 -15.55 44.18
CA PRO A 13 -14.22 -15.20 44.00
C PRO A 13 -14.08 -13.87 43.24
N TRP A 14 -13.15 -13.02 43.70
CA TRP A 14 -12.92 -11.71 43.08
C TRP A 14 -12.44 -11.87 41.63
N PRO A 15 -12.97 -11.07 40.68
CA PRO A 15 -12.67 -11.22 39.27
C PRO A 15 -11.20 -10.94 38.99
N THR A 16 -10.66 -11.67 38.02
CA THR A 16 -9.23 -11.66 37.68
C THR A 16 -8.97 -10.90 36.38
N ARG A 17 -7.99 -10.00 36.41
CA ARG A 17 -7.65 -9.13 35.27
C ARG A 17 -6.17 -9.16 34.98
N LEU A 18 -5.82 -9.40 33.73
CA LEU A 18 -4.43 -9.43 33.23
C LEU A 18 -4.19 -8.26 32.28
N GLY A 19 -3.13 -7.51 32.51
CA GLY A 19 -2.64 -6.47 31.61
C GLY A 19 -1.22 -6.78 31.13
N VAL A 20 -0.92 -6.44 29.88
CA VAL A 20 0.41 -6.51 29.29
C VAL A 20 0.80 -5.10 28.82
N MET A 21 1.82 -4.52 29.44
CA MET A 21 2.40 -3.25 29.00
C MET A 21 3.30 -3.51 27.79
N ALA A 22 2.98 -2.91 26.64
CA ALA A 22 3.75 -3.07 25.42
C ALA A 22 3.90 -1.76 24.65
N LYS A 23 5.07 -1.57 24.03
CA LYS A 23 5.25 -0.54 23.01
C LYS A 23 4.98 -1.17 21.64
N TYR A 24 4.42 -0.41 20.71
CA TYR A 24 4.32 -0.84 19.32
C TYR A 24 5.72 -1.04 18.75
N TRP A 25 5.93 -2.14 18.04
CA TRP A 25 7.20 -2.61 17.50
C TRP A 25 7.72 -1.78 16.31
N SER A 26 7.89 -0.47 16.49
CA SER A 26 8.56 0.37 15.50
C SER A 26 10.08 0.18 15.57
N ALA A 27 10.73 0.01 14.42
CA ALA A 27 12.18 -0.09 14.34
C ALA A 27 12.83 1.15 14.99
N GLY A 28 13.75 0.92 15.93
CA GLY A 28 14.46 1.97 16.68
C GLY A 28 13.71 2.51 17.91
N ALA A 29 12.44 2.14 18.11
CA ALA A 29 11.64 2.59 19.25
C ALA A 29 11.51 1.56 20.39
N VAL A 30 11.82 0.29 20.10
CA VAL A 30 11.74 -0.84 21.04
C VAL A 30 13.05 -1.58 21.10
N LYS A 31 13.32 -2.23 22.24
CA LYS A 31 14.48 -3.11 22.42
C LYS A 31 15.80 -2.46 21.99
N THR A 32 16.01 -1.19 22.35
CA THR A 32 17.13 -0.37 21.84
C THR A 32 18.51 -0.94 22.20
N ARG A 33 18.64 -1.56 23.38
CA ARG A 33 19.86 -2.26 23.81
C ARG A 33 20.16 -3.48 22.92
N LEU A 34 19.15 -4.32 22.66
CA LEU A 34 19.25 -5.45 21.75
C LEU A 34 19.48 -5.00 20.30
N ALA A 35 18.83 -3.91 19.87
CA ALA A 35 18.97 -3.32 18.55
C ALA A 35 20.41 -2.90 18.22
N ALA A 36 21.20 -2.52 19.23
CA ALA A 36 22.61 -2.21 19.04
C ALA A 36 23.42 -3.43 18.55
N ALA A 37 22.99 -4.66 18.89
CA ALA A 37 23.65 -5.89 18.49
C ALA A 37 23.06 -6.51 17.22
N ILE A 38 21.74 -6.47 17.06
CA ILE A 38 21.04 -7.22 15.98
C ILE A 38 20.36 -6.32 14.94
N GLY A 39 20.43 -5.00 15.10
CA GLY A 39 19.75 -4.02 14.25
C GLY A 39 18.31 -3.73 14.68
N SER A 40 17.90 -2.47 14.47
CA SER A 40 16.58 -1.94 14.85
C SER A 40 15.39 -2.70 14.25
N ALA A 41 15.55 -3.26 13.05
CA ALA A 41 14.50 -4.04 12.39
C ALA A 41 14.27 -5.40 13.08
N ASN A 42 15.34 -6.08 13.49
CA ASN A 42 15.28 -7.37 14.18
C ASN A 42 14.78 -7.21 15.60
N ALA A 43 15.26 -6.19 16.29
CA ALA A 43 14.78 -5.86 17.63
C ALA A 43 13.26 -5.59 17.63
N ALA A 44 12.74 -4.88 16.62
CA ALA A 44 11.31 -4.69 16.42
C ALA A 44 10.57 -6.00 16.09
N ALA A 45 11.10 -6.81 15.15
CA ALA A 45 10.49 -8.10 14.78
C ALA A 45 10.44 -9.09 15.95
N LEU A 46 11.50 -9.16 16.77
CA LEU A 46 11.53 -9.95 18.00
C LEU A 46 10.53 -9.43 19.03
N HIS A 47 10.44 -8.10 19.23
CA HIS A 47 9.47 -7.54 20.16
C HIS A 47 8.03 -7.86 19.75
N ARG A 48 7.71 -7.76 18.44
CA ARG A 48 6.43 -8.21 17.88
C ARG A 48 6.19 -9.69 18.16
N LEU A 49 7.18 -10.54 17.87
CA LEU A 49 7.10 -11.98 18.12
C LEU A 49 6.79 -12.28 19.59
N PHE A 50 7.46 -11.61 20.54
CA PHE A 50 7.23 -11.80 21.97
C PHE A 50 5.82 -11.35 22.39
N CYS A 51 5.36 -10.19 21.91
CA CYS A 51 4.00 -9.72 22.19
C CYS A 51 2.95 -10.73 21.71
N LEU A 52 3.06 -11.21 20.46
CA LEU A 52 2.11 -12.15 19.88
C LEU A 52 2.21 -13.54 20.51
N HIS A 53 3.41 -13.97 20.89
CA HIS A 53 3.61 -15.22 21.60
C HIS A 53 2.96 -15.19 22.99
N LEU A 54 3.15 -14.11 23.75
CA LEU A 54 2.49 -13.93 25.05
C LEU A 54 0.97 -13.84 24.91
N ALA A 55 0.47 -13.17 23.87
CA ALA A 55 -0.97 -13.10 23.60
C ALA A 55 -1.58 -14.50 23.38
N ASP A 56 -0.86 -15.38 22.68
CA ASP A 56 -1.27 -16.76 22.44
C ASP A 56 -1.16 -17.61 23.72
N GLN A 57 0.00 -17.60 24.40
CA GLN A 57 0.24 -18.40 25.60
C GLN A 57 -0.66 -18.03 26.77
N LEU A 58 -1.02 -16.75 26.92
CA LEU A 58 -1.81 -16.23 28.03
C LEU A 58 -3.28 -15.95 27.64
N GLY A 59 -3.72 -16.41 26.47
CA GLY A 59 -5.06 -16.13 25.93
C GLY A 59 -6.21 -16.63 26.81
N GLN A 60 -5.95 -17.55 27.75
CA GLN A 60 -6.91 -18.09 28.71
C GLN A 60 -6.62 -17.68 30.17
N SER A 61 -5.63 -16.81 30.40
CA SER A 61 -5.26 -16.36 31.74
C SER A 61 -6.15 -15.20 32.19
N GLY A 62 -6.74 -15.33 33.38
CA GLY A 62 -7.68 -14.36 33.96
C GLY A 62 -9.05 -14.35 33.26
N GLU A 63 -9.99 -13.54 33.77
CA GLU A 63 -11.31 -13.36 33.14
C GLU A 63 -11.27 -12.29 32.03
N SER A 64 -10.48 -11.22 32.23
CA SER A 64 -10.25 -10.15 31.24
C SER A 64 -8.77 -9.92 30.98
N ARG A 65 -8.43 -9.58 29.74
CA ARG A 65 -7.05 -9.48 29.24
C ARG A 65 -6.88 -8.22 28.41
N TRP A 66 -5.85 -7.44 28.70
CA TRP A 66 -5.61 -6.15 28.09
C TRP A 66 -4.17 -6.01 27.61
N PHE A 67 -3.97 -5.56 26.37
CA PHE A 67 -2.72 -4.91 25.98
C PHE A 67 -2.82 -3.41 26.21
N VAL A 68 -1.88 -2.86 26.99
CA VAL A 68 -1.79 -1.43 27.29
C VAL A 68 -0.68 -0.84 26.41
N VAL A 69 -1.08 -0.21 25.30
CA VAL A 69 -0.24 0.06 24.14
C VAL A 69 0.19 1.54 24.07
N SER A 70 1.43 1.77 23.62
CA SER A 70 1.93 3.08 23.18
C SER A 70 2.71 2.95 21.86
N PRO A 71 2.81 3.99 21.01
CA PRO A 71 2.13 5.29 21.11
C PRO A 71 0.69 5.24 20.53
N PRO A 72 -0.14 6.28 20.76
CA PRO A 72 -1.56 6.27 20.41
C PRO A 72 -1.89 6.00 18.94
N GLU A 73 -1.10 6.56 18.03
CA GLU A 73 -1.27 6.42 16.59
C GLU A 73 -1.07 4.99 16.07
N ARG A 74 -0.52 4.09 16.89
CA ARG A 74 -0.29 2.68 16.54
C ARG A 74 -1.30 1.71 17.17
N LEU A 75 -2.24 2.18 17.98
CA LEU A 75 -3.21 1.31 18.67
C LEU A 75 -4.04 0.47 17.70
N ALA A 76 -4.55 1.08 16.63
CA ALA A 76 -5.37 0.38 15.63
C ALA A 76 -4.59 -0.72 14.91
N ALA A 77 -3.34 -0.44 14.54
CA ALA A 77 -2.44 -1.41 13.91
C ALA A 77 -2.07 -2.56 14.87
N PHE A 78 -1.81 -2.25 16.15
CA PHE A 78 -1.54 -3.27 17.17
C PHE A 78 -2.72 -4.21 17.33
N ARG A 79 -3.94 -3.66 17.44
CA ARG A 79 -5.18 -4.42 17.65
C ARG A 79 -5.48 -5.39 16.50
N GLN A 80 -5.19 -5.00 15.25
CA GLN A 80 -5.42 -5.85 14.07
C GLN A 80 -4.60 -7.15 14.07
N GLU A 81 -3.53 -7.21 14.86
CA GLU A 81 -2.63 -8.37 14.89
C GLU A 81 -2.84 -9.27 16.12
N LEU A 82 -3.64 -8.83 17.09
CA LEU A 82 -3.94 -9.59 18.30
C LEU A 82 -5.12 -10.56 18.09
N PRO A 83 -5.17 -11.67 18.84
CA PRO A 83 -6.37 -12.50 18.92
C PRO A 83 -7.57 -11.73 19.51
N ASP A 84 -8.78 -12.05 19.08
CA ASP A 84 -10.03 -11.40 19.54
C ASP A 84 -10.29 -11.57 21.05
N THR A 85 -9.57 -12.46 21.73
CA THR A 85 -9.64 -12.69 23.18
C THR A 85 -8.98 -11.58 24.02
N TRP A 86 -8.30 -10.63 23.37
CA TRP A 86 -7.59 -9.52 23.98
C TRP A 86 -8.24 -8.16 23.69
N GLU A 87 -8.39 -7.36 24.74
CA GLU A 87 -8.75 -5.94 24.61
C GLU A 87 -7.49 -5.07 24.53
N THR A 88 -7.64 -3.85 24.03
CA THR A 88 -6.52 -2.90 23.91
C THR A 88 -6.90 -1.54 24.47
N CYS A 89 -6.02 -0.92 25.25
CA CYS A 89 -6.15 0.47 25.69
C CYS A 89 -4.82 1.22 25.58
N LEU A 90 -4.87 2.56 25.68
CA LEU A 90 -3.68 3.40 25.60
C LEU A 90 -2.96 3.47 26.94
N GLN A 91 -1.63 3.48 26.90
CA GLN A 91 -0.83 3.99 28.01
C GLN A 91 -1.06 5.49 28.15
N SER A 92 -1.24 5.98 29.38
CA SER A 92 -1.30 7.41 29.66
C SER A 92 0.06 8.11 29.46
N ASP A 93 0.04 9.44 29.40
CA ASP A 93 1.27 10.23 29.46
C ASP A 93 1.94 10.13 30.83
N GLY A 94 3.23 10.46 30.91
CA GLY A 94 4.01 10.39 32.15
C GLY A 94 5.02 9.23 32.15
N ASP A 95 5.63 9.01 33.31
CA ASP A 95 6.60 7.93 33.53
C ASP A 95 5.92 6.54 33.62
N LEU A 96 6.72 5.47 33.74
CA LEU A 96 6.19 4.10 33.79
C LEU A 96 5.26 3.90 35.00
N GLY A 97 5.60 4.46 36.17
CA GLY A 97 4.80 4.38 37.38
C GLY A 97 3.41 4.99 37.22
N HIS A 98 3.33 6.18 36.63
CA HIS A 98 2.06 6.86 36.36
C HIS A 98 1.17 6.05 35.40
N ARG A 99 1.78 5.45 34.37
CA ARG A 99 1.07 4.59 33.40
C ARG A 99 0.49 3.35 34.04
N MET A 100 1.29 2.63 34.83
CA MET A 100 0.83 1.44 35.56
C MET A 100 -0.29 1.80 36.54
N MET A 101 -0.10 2.86 37.32
CA MET A 101 -1.10 3.37 38.27
C MET A 101 -2.42 3.73 37.58
N THR A 102 -2.36 4.41 36.44
CA THR A 102 -3.56 4.79 35.67
C THR A 102 -4.33 3.55 35.23
N TRP A 103 -3.62 2.53 34.73
CA TRP A 103 -4.25 1.27 34.33
C TRP A 103 -4.87 0.56 35.55
N PHE A 104 -4.12 0.33 36.63
CA PHE A 104 -4.65 -0.33 37.83
C PHE A 104 -5.87 0.39 38.41
N ARG A 105 -5.82 1.73 38.48
CA ARG A 105 -6.95 2.54 38.95
C ARG A 105 -8.19 2.30 38.07
N SER A 106 -8.02 2.27 36.74
CA SER A 106 -9.12 1.98 35.81
C SER A 106 -9.71 0.58 36.00
N GLN A 107 -8.88 -0.41 36.34
CA GLN A 107 -9.29 -1.81 36.48
C GLN A 107 -9.85 -2.15 37.87
N MET A 108 -9.44 -1.43 38.92
CA MET A 108 -9.79 -1.70 40.31
C MET A 108 -10.81 -0.71 40.91
N GLN A 109 -11.24 0.31 40.17
CA GLN A 109 -12.29 1.26 40.58
C GLN A 109 -13.62 1.10 39.82
N VAL A 110 -13.81 0.02 39.07
CA VAL A 110 -15.04 -0.24 38.31
C VAL A 110 -16.22 -0.50 39.25
N SER A 111 -17.28 0.31 39.14
CA SER A 111 -18.57 0.10 39.79
C SER A 111 -19.44 -0.82 38.93
N GLN A 112 -19.97 -1.92 39.47
CA GLN A 112 -21.04 -2.66 38.78
C GLN A 112 -22.38 -1.92 38.95
N ARG A 113 -23.12 -1.71 37.86
CA ARG A 113 -24.55 -1.38 37.91
C ARG A 113 -25.33 -2.69 38.11
N HIS A 114 -26.14 -2.78 39.15
CA HIS A 114 -27.22 -3.76 39.20
C HIS A 114 -28.41 -3.12 38.49
N ASP A 115 -28.77 -3.64 37.32
CA ASP A 115 -30.08 -3.40 36.73
C ASP A 115 -31.03 -4.40 37.38
N ASP A 116 -31.60 -4.05 38.54
CA ASP A 116 -32.82 -4.68 39.05
C ASP A 116 -33.54 -3.74 40.04
N ASP A 117 -34.83 -3.56 39.76
CA ASP A 117 -35.91 -2.86 40.46
C ASP A 117 -35.87 -1.33 40.63
N GLY A 118 -36.94 -0.71 40.12
CA GLY A 118 -37.23 0.72 40.21
C GLY A 118 -37.37 1.20 41.65
N GLY A 119 -36.29 1.72 42.21
CA GLY A 119 -36.26 2.36 43.52
C GLY A 119 -35.09 3.32 43.65
N SER A 120 -35.38 4.57 43.98
CA SER A 120 -34.41 5.66 44.19
C SER A 120 -33.37 5.34 45.28
N THR A 121 -32.16 4.97 44.87
CA THR A 121 -30.81 5.32 45.40
C THR A 121 -29.80 4.23 45.01
N ALA A 122 -29.25 4.31 43.79
CA ALA A 122 -28.22 3.37 43.33
C ALA A 122 -26.92 3.56 44.13
N THR A 123 -26.73 2.77 45.18
CA THR A 123 -25.43 2.63 45.85
C THR A 123 -24.53 1.77 44.97
N SER A 124 -23.67 2.39 44.17
CA SER A 124 -22.65 1.70 43.38
C SER A 124 -21.70 0.97 44.35
N ARG A 125 -21.86 -0.34 44.52
CA ARG A 125 -20.95 -1.16 45.33
C ARG A 125 -19.73 -1.51 44.48
N ARG A 126 -18.56 -0.98 44.86
CA ARG A 126 -17.27 -1.30 44.20
C ARG A 126 -16.89 -2.74 44.53
N VAL A 127 -16.79 -3.58 43.50
CA VAL A 127 -16.38 -4.98 43.65
C VAL A 127 -14.84 -5.02 43.72
N PRO A 128 -14.26 -5.63 44.76
CA PRO A 128 -12.80 -5.83 44.83
C PRO A 128 -12.33 -6.82 43.75
N ASN A 129 -11.14 -6.57 43.18
CA ASN A 129 -10.60 -7.32 42.03
C ASN A 129 -9.18 -7.81 42.31
N ARG A 130 -8.70 -8.79 41.53
CA ARG A 130 -7.29 -9.18 41.48
C ARG A 130 -6.73 -8.81 40.12
N CYS A 131 -5.80 -7.85 40.10
CA CYS A 131 -5.24 -7.32 38.86
C CYS A 131 -3.75 -7.62 38.81
N ILE A 132 -3.28 -8.08 37.65
CA ILE A 132 -1.88 -8.35 37.35
C ILE A 132 -1.49 -7.53 36.13
N LEU A 133 -0.32 -6.90 36.17
CA LEU A 133 0.30 -6.22 35.05
C LEU A 133 1.69 -6.81 34.80
N ILE A 134 1.96 -7.17 33.54
CA ILE A 134 3.25 -7.72 33.12
C ILE A 134 3.90 -6.90 32.01
N GLY A 135 5.22 -7.05 31.85
CA GLY A 135 5.95 -6.58 30.67
C GLY A 135 5.91 -7.58 29.52
N ALA A 136 6.07 -7.09 28.28
CA ALA A 136 6.13 -7.94 27.08
C ALA A 136 7.51 -8.60 26.84
N ASP A 137 8.44 -8.43 27.79
CA ASP A 137 9.86 -8.70 27.60
C ASP A 137 10.33 -10.06 28.13
N CYS A 138 9.41 -10.84 28.73
CA CYS A 138 9.64 -12.18 29.26
C CYS A 138 8.80 -13.21 28.49
N PRO A 139 9.21 -13.62 27.27
CA PRO A 139 8.40 -14.48 26.40
C PRO A 139 8.20 -15.91 26.93
N THR A 140 8.96 -16.34 27.93
CA THR A 140 8.83 -17.66 28.59
C THR A 140 7.76 -17.68 29.67
N LEU A 141 7.10 -16.55 29.95
CA LEU A 141 6.03 -16.48 30.95
C LEU A 141 4.82 -17.30 30.48
N ASP A 142 4.37 -18.21 31.33
CA ASP A 142 3.30 -19.17 31.02
C ASP A 142 2.02 -18.94 31.84
N ALA A 143 0.94 -19.61 31.43
CA ALA A 143 -0.34 -19.51 32.11
C ALA A 143 -0.30 -20.01 33.57
N GLY A 144 0.58 -20.98 33.88
CA GLY A 144 0.77 -21.51 35.23
C GLY A 144 1.32 -20.48 36.20
N THR A 145 2.28 -19.67 35.76
CA THR A 145 2.85 -18.58 36.56
C THR A 145 1.82 -17.48 36.82
N ILE A 146 1.00 -17.12 35.82
CA ILE A 146 -0.09 -16.16 36.01
C ILE A 146 -1.16 -16.69 36.98
N GLN A 147 -1.50 -17.98 36.88
CA GLN A 147 -2.45 -18.62 37.78
C GLN A 147 -1.94 -18.61 39.24
N LEU A 148 -0.68 -18.98 39.45
CA LEU A 148 -0.02 -18.92 40.76
C LEU A 148 -0.04 -17.49 41.34
N ALA A 149 0.18 -16.48 40.49
CA ALA A 149 0.10 -15.08 40.91
C ALA A 149 -1.30 -14.69 41.38
N PHE A 150 -2.37 -15.12 40.68
CA PHE A 150 -3.75 -14.89 41.14
C PHE A 150 -4.10 -15.64 42.44
N GLU A 151 -3.53 -16.83 42.64
CA GLU A 151 -3.66 -17.60 43.89
C GLU A 151 -2.97 -16.89 45.05
N HIS A 152 -1.77 -16.34 44.85
CA HIS A 152 -1.11 -15.51 45.84
C HIS A 152 -1.92 -14.25 46.18
N LEU A 153 -2.51 -13.59 45.17
CA LEU A 153 -3.39 -12.44 45.38
C LEU A 153 -4.71 -12.78 46.11
N ALA A 154 -5.04 -14.06 46.28
CA ALA A 154 -6.15 -14.46 47.16
C ALA A 154 -5.84 -14.25 48.64
N THR A 155 -4.54 -14.27 49.01
CA THR A 155 -4.07 -14.22 50.40
C THR A 155 -3.16 -13.04 50.70
N HIS A 156 -2.59 -12.40 49.67
CA HIS A 156 -1.66 -11.29 49.79
C HIS A 156 -2.20 -10.03 49.08
N ASP A 157 -1.74 -8.86 49.52
CA ASP A 157 -2.08 -7.57 48.92
C ASP A 157 -1.33 -7.34 47.61
N VAL A 158 -0.05 -7.73 47.58
CA VAL A 158 0.88 -7.49 46.47
C VAL A 158 1.56 -8.79 46.06
N VAL A 159 1.71 -8.99 44.75
CA VAL A 159 2.56 -10.04 44.17
C VAL A 159 3.60 -9.40 43.26
N LEU A 160 4.86 -9.83 43.37
CA LEU A 160 5.95 -9.40 42.49
C LEU A 160 6.63 -10.61 41.84
N GLY A 161 6.88 -10.51 40.54
CA GLY A 161 7.77 -11.42 39.80
C GLY A 161 9.10 -10.73 39.51
N PRO A 162 10.20 -11.06 40.22
CA PRO A 162 11.47 -10.38 40.05
C PRO A 162 12.10 -10.66 38.67
N ALA A 163 12.73 -9.66 38.07
CA ALA A 163 13.54 -9.81 36.86
C ALA A 163 15.04 -9.80 37.22
N ARG A 164 15.89 -10.39 36.38
CA ARG A 164 17.34 -10.48 36.64
C ARG A 164 18.07 -9.15 36.56
N ASP A 165 17.51 -8.18 35.85
CA ASP A 165 18.05 -6.82 35.71
C ASP A 165 17.86 -5.93 36.94
N GLY A 166 17.21 -6.44 38.01
CA GLY A 166 16.89 -5.69 39.22
C GLY A 166 15.51 -5.01 39.19
N GLY A 167 14.74 -5.21 38.13
CA GLY A 167 13.32 -4.86 38.02
C GLY A 167 12.38 -6.01 38.37
N TYR A 168 11.16 -5.96 37.84
CA TYR A 168 10.17 -7.03 37.94
C TYR A 168 9.40 -7.18 36.63
N TYR A 169 9.15 -8.41 36.21
CA TYR A 169 8.35 -8.72 35.02
C TYR A 169 6.85 -8.71 35.30
N LEU A 170 6.46 -8.80 36.58
CA LEU A 170 5.08 -8.87 37.04
C LEU A 170 4.89 -8.07 38.33
N ILE A 171 3.82 -7.27 38.36
CA ILE A 171 3.28 -6.67 39.59
C ILE A 171 1.77 -6.90 39.64
N GLY A 172 1.24 -7.26 40.80
CA GLY A 172 -0.18 -7.49 40.98
C GLY A 172 -0.71 -6.98 42.31
N PHE A 173 -1.99 -6.61 42.33
CA PHE A 173 -2.70 -6.07 43.48
C PHE A 173 -4.04 -6.74 43.71
N SER A 174 -4.41 -6.87 44.98
CA SER A 174 -5.68 -7.45 45.41
C SER A 174 -6.56 -6.44 46.15
N GLY A 175 -7.84 -6.37 45.79
CA GLY A 175 -8.85 -5.57 46.50
C GLY A 175 -9.28 -4.32 45.76
N GLN A 176 -9.49 -3.23 46.52
CA GLN A 176 -9.81 -1.92 45.96
C GLN A 176 -8.54 -1.08 45.84
N TRP A 177 -8.47 -0.26 44.80
CA TRP A 177 -7.37 0.70 44.64
C TRP A 177 -7.31 1.65 45.84
N SER A 178 -6.13 1.82 46.44
CA SER A 178 -5.93 2.63 47.65
C SER A 178 -4.65 3.47 47.56
N PRO A 179 -4.53 4.56 48.34
CA PRO A 179 -3.30 5.37 48.40
C PRO A 179 -2.05 4.57 48.81
N ARG A 180 -2.22 3.42 49.52
CA ARG A 180 -1.12 2.52 49.88
C ARG A 180 -0.50 1.83 48.66
N TYR A 181 -1.26 1.62 47.58
CA TYR A 181 -0.73 1.12 46.31
C TYR A 181 -0.09 2.24 45.49
N GLU A 182 -0.63 3.45 45.55
CA GLU A 182 -0.07 4.62 44.87
C GLU A 182 1.36 4.93 45.33
N SER A 183 1.61 4.85 46.65
CA SER A 183 2.94 5.12 47.23
C SER A 183 4.04 4.14 46.74
N LEU A 184 3.67 2.96 46.23
CA LEU A 184 4.62 1.99 45.70
C LEU A 184 5.23 2.43 44.36
N MET A 185 4.53 3.29 43.60
CA MET A 185 4.89 3.62 42.22
C MET A 185 5.26 5.10 42.01
N GLN A 186 5.02 5.97 42.98
CA GLN A 186 5.35 7.41 42.92
C GLN A 186 6.85 7.64 43.04
N GLU A 187 7.44 8.51 42.21
CA GLU A 187 8.86 8.91 42.33
C GLU A 187 9.81 7.69 42.40
N MET A 188 9.55 6.69 41.57
CA MET A 188 10.39 5.50 41.47
C MET A 188 11.57 5.76 40.52
N PRO A 189 12.80 5.33 40.88
CA PRO A 189 13.96 5.42 40.01
C PRO A 189 13.90 4.35 38.91
N TRP A 190 12.95 4.49 37.98
CA TRP A 190 12.76 3.56 36.85
C TRP A 190 14.04 3.42 36.01
N SER A 191 14.23 2.23 35.43
CA SER A 191 15.44 1.89 34.65
C SER A 191 16.73 1.79 35.50
N SER A 192 16.60 1.36 36.77
CA SER A 192 17.73 1.02 37.65
C SER A 192 17.63 -0.43 38.15
N ASP A 193 18.75 -0.99 38.56
CA ASP A 193 18.85 -2.33 39.16
C ASP A 193 18.32 -2.40 40.60
N GLN A 194 17.81 -1.29 41.14
CA GLN A 194 17.27 -1.17 42.50
C GLN A 194 15.75 -1.13 42.55
N VAL A 195 15.07 -1.18 41.40
CA VAL A 195 13.60 -1.02 41.32
C VAL A 195 12.86 -2.06 42.15
N PHE A 196 13.28 -3.33 42.08
CA PHE A 196 12.69 -4.42 42.85
C PHE A 196 12.85 -4.21 44.36
N ASP A 197 14.09 -4.02 44.83
CA ASP A 197 14.40 -3.85 46.24
C ASP A 197 13.68 -2.64 46.85
N GLU A 198 13.62 -1.54 46.10
CA GLU A 198 12.89 -0.34 46.51
C GLU A 198 11.38 -0.60 46.61
N THR A 199 10.81 -1.32 45.65
CA THR A 199 9.39 -1.71 45.69
C THR A 199 9.10 -2.58 46.92
N VAL A 200 9.95 -3.56 47.23
CA VAL A 200 9.81 -4.41 48.42
C VAL A 200 9.89 -3.59 49.72
N LYS A 201 10.81 -2.62 49.81
CA LYS A 201 10.90 -1.71 50.97
C LYS A 201 9.61 -0.92 51.13
N ARG A 202 9.07 -0.38 50.04
CA ARG A 202 7.83 0.41 50.06
C ARG A 202 6.60 -0.42 50.42
N VAL A 203 6.52 -1.67 49.96
CA VAL A 203 5.44 -2.60 50.35
C VAL A 203 5.45 -2.84 51.87
N ARG A 204 6.64 -3.02 52.47
CA ARG A 204 6.78 -3.15 53.93
C ARG A 204 6.41 -1.86 54.66
N ALA A 205 6.88 -0.72 54.19
CA ALA A 205 6.57 0.59 54.79
C ALA A 205 5.08 0.93 54.71
N ALA A 206 4.39 0.47 53.67
CA ALA A 206 2.96 0.58 53.50
C ALA A 206 2.17 -0.49 54.29
N GLU A 207 2.82 -1.36 55.05
CA GLU A 207 2.23 -2.48 55.83
C GLU A 207 1.41 -3.48 54.99
N LEU A 208 1.76 -3.65 53.71
CA LEU A 208 1.07 -4.54 52.79
C LEU A 208 1.71 -5.94 52.80
N SER A 209 0.89 -6.98 52.66
CA SER A 209 1.36 -8.36 52.54
C SER A 209 1.91 -8.63 51.12
N LEU A 210 3.07 -9.29 51.04
CA LEU A 210 3.80 -9.53 49.79
C LEU A 210 4.03 -11.02 49.55
N ALA A 211 3.75 -11.48 48.34
CA ALA A 211 4.21 -12.76 47.83
C ALA A 211 5.15 -12.55 46.63
N LEU A 212 6.15 -13.43 46.50
CA LEU A 212 7.15 -13.38 45.43
C LEU A 212 7.04 -14.61 44.54
N LEU A 213 7.07 -14.40 43.23
CA LEU A 213 7.18 -15.44 42.22
C LEU A 213 8.66 -15.75 41.93
N PRO A 214 8.96 -16.86 41.23
CA PRO A 214 10.31 -17.13 40.74
C PRO A 214 10.86 -16.00 39.87
N THR A 215 12.16 -15.75 39.98
CA THR A 215 12.88 -14.77 39.16
C THR A 215 12.98 -15.24 37.71
N MET A 216 12.69 -14.35 36.76
CA MET A 216 12.79 -14.61 35.32
C MET A 216 13.80 -13.68 34.63
N GLU A 217 14.20 -14.05 33.42
CA GLU A 217 15.11 -13.28 32.57
C GLU A 217 14.29 -12.43 31.58
N ASP A 218 14.51 -11.12 31.60
CA ASP A 218 14.01 -10.17 30.63
C ASP A 218 14.96 -10.11 29.42
N ILE A 219 14.41 -10.00 28.22
CA ILE A 219 15.20 -10.15 26.98
C ILE A 219 15.47 -8.80 26.34
N ASP A 220 16.43 -8.05 26.85
CA ASP A 220 16.80 -6.70 26.42
C ASP A 220 18.18 -6.59 25.78
N THR A 221 19.03 -7.62 25.91
CA THR A 221 20.38 -7.70 25.35
C THR A 221 20.59 -8.97 24.53
N ILE A 222 21.64 -8.99 23.70
CA ILE A 222 21.98 -10.17 22.90
C ILE A 222 22.35 -11.38 23.77
N THR A 223 22.97 -11.12 24.93
CA THR A 223 23.33 -12.17 25.89
C THR A 223 22.09 -12.87 26.44
N GLU A 224 21.06 -12.10 26.83
CA GLU A 224 19.79 -12.66 27.31
C GLU A 224 19.06 -13.42 26.19
N LEU A 225 19.08 -12.91 24.95
CA LEU A 225 18.49 -13.62 23.81
C LEU A 225 19.18 -14.97 23.55
N GLN A 226 20.51 -15.02 23.62
CA GLN A 226 21.29 -16.25 23.47
C GLN A 226 21.03 -17.23 24.63
N ASN A 227 20.88 -16.73 25.85
CA ASN A 227 20.49 -17.52 27.01
C ASN A 227 19.10 -18.14 26.79
N LEU A 228 18.13 -17.36 26.30
CA LEU A 228 16.80 -17.83 25.95
C LEU A 228 16.85 -18.93 24.87
N GLN A 229 17.59 -18.72 23.77
CA GLN A 229 17.76 -19.73 22.73
C GLN A 229 18.35 -21.03 23.30
N THR A 230 19.35 -20.91 24.17
CA THR A 230 19.95 -22.06 24.87
C THR A 230 18.94 -22.77 25.77
N GLN A 231 18.14 -22.04 26.54
CA GLN A 231 17.09 -22.61 27.41
C GLN A 231 16.02 -23.35 26.58
N LEU A 232 15.56 -22.74 25.48
CA LEU A 232 14.56 -23.34 24.59
C LEU A 232 15.10 -24.60 23.90
N SER A 233 16.38 -24.61 23.49
CA SER A 233 17.01 -25.77 22.85
C SER A 233 17.15 -26.98 23.79
N LYS A 234 17.36 -26.75 25.09
CA LYS A 234 17.48 -27.82 26.11
C LYS A 234 16.16 -28.54 26.39
N HIS A 235 15.02 -27.97 26.00
CA HIS A 235 13.68 -28.55 26.17
C HIS A 235 13.15 -29.27 24.90
N ALA A 236 14.00 -29.51 23.90
CA ALA A 236 13.66 -30.34 22.74
C ALA A 236 13.37 -31.81 23.14
N PRO A 237 12.36 -32.47 22.56
CA PRO A 237 11.67 -33.57 23.21
C PRO A 237 12.48 -34.86 23.22
N ASN A 238 12.73 -35.38 24.43
CA ASN A 238 12.93 -36.81 24.68
C ASN A 238 12.03 -37.33 25.82
N THR A 239 10.91 -36.64 26.13
CA THR A 239 9.87 -37.18 27.04
C THR A 239 8.49 -36.58 26.72
N PRO A 240 7.40 -37.37 26.66
CA PRO A 240 6.06 -36.85 26.48
C PRO A 240 5.49 -36.35 27.82
N ALA A 241 5.50 -35.04 28.04
CA ALA A 241 4.87 -34.33 29.16
C ALA A 241 4.49 -32.89 28.71
N PRO A 242 3.60 -32.15 29.42
CA PRO A 242 2.67 -31.13 28.86
C PRO A 242 3.26 -29.88 28.18
N ASN A 243 4.59 -29.72 28.12
CA ASN A 243 5.27 -28.53 27.59
C ASN A 243 5.52 -28.63 26.07
N ALA A 244 4.47 -28.88 25.29
CA ALA A 244 4.57 -29.08 23.84
C ALA A 244 4.80 -27.79 23.02
N SER A 245 4.98 -26.59 23.62
CA SER A 245 4.89 -25.30 22.90
C SER A 245 6.18 -24.47 22.79
N LEU A 246 7.36 -24.94 23.20
CA LEU A 246 8.59 -24.11 23.18
C LEU A 246 9.43 -24.21 21.90
N HIS A 247 9.31 -25.30 21.13
CA HIS A 247 10.03 -25.50 19.87
C HIS A 247 9.61 -24.51 18.74
N PRO A 248 8.33 -24.13 18.59
CA PRO A 248 7.93 -23.12 17.61
C PRO A 248 8.49 -21.72 17.90
N LEU A 249 8.71 -21.38 19.18
CA LEU A 249 9.28 -20.07 19.53
C LEU A 249 10.76 -19.99 19.16
N LEU A 250 11.55 -21.03 19.47
CA LEU A 250 12.97 -21.08 19.08
C LEU A 250 13.13 -20.94 17.57
N GLN A 251 12.38 -21.72 16.78
CA GLN A 251 12.42 -21.63 15.32
C GLN A 251 12.06 -20.21 14.85
N LYS A 252 11.02 -19.58 15.43
CA LYS A 252 10.64 -18.20 15.05
C LYS A 252 11.68 -17.17 15.45
N ILE A 253 12.37 -17.34 16.58
CA ILE A 253 13.49 -16.49 16.99
C ILE A 253 14.63 -16.66 15.98
N ASP A 254 15.01 -17.90 15.67
CA ASP A 254 16.06 -18.21 14.70
C ASP A 254 15.70 -17.69 13.30
N ASP A 255 14.44 -17.80 12.89
CA ASP A 255 13.95 -17.23 11.64
C ASP A 255 14.13 -15.71 11.64
N VAL A 256 13.73 -15.00 12.70
CA VAL A 256 13.94 -13.53 12.81
C VAL A 256 15.44 -13.18 12.78
N MET A 257 16.27 -14.01 13.39
CA MET A 257 17.72 -13.82 13.48
C MET A 257 18.48 -14.22 12.19
N THR A 258 17.91 -15.10 11.36
CA THR A 258 18.50 -15.58 10.10
C THR A 258 17.94 -14.86 8.87
N THR A 259 16.67 -14.47 8.87
CA THR A 259 16.00 -13.76 7.75
C THR A 259 16.54 -12.35 7.50
N THR A 260 17.44 -11.85 8.34
CA THR A 260 17.91 -10.46 8.31
C THR A 260 19.42 -10.29 8.22
N ASN A 261 20.19 -11.38 8.35
CA ASN A 261 21.56 -11.43 7.81
C ASN A 261 21.58 -11.62 6.27
N HIS A 262 20.40 -11.81 5.67
CA HIS A 262 20.19 -11.93 4.22
C HIS A 262 19.09 -11.00 3.72
N GLU A 263 18.92 -9.77 4.25
CA GLU A 263 18.22 -8.75 3.45
C GLU A 263 19.07 -8.53 2.20
N PRO A 264 18.63 -8.90 0.98
CA PRO A 264 19.41 -8.68 -0.21
C PRO A 264 19.62 -7.17 -0.33
N ARG A 265 20.86 -6.75 -0.14
CA ARG A 265 21.33 -5.39 -0.37
C ARG A 265 21.94 -5.34 -1.74
N PHE A 266 21.55 -4.34 -2.51
CA PHE A 266 22.19 -4.02 -3.76
C PHE A 266 22.26 -2.50 -3.93
N GLN A 267 23.16 -2.07 -4.80
CA GLN A 267 23.37 -0.66 -5.12
C GLN A 267 23.02 -0.44 -6.59
N SER A 268 22.54 0.76 -6.92
CA SER A 268 22.25 1.17 -8.29
C SER A 268 22.39 2.67 -8.43
N ASP A 269 22.97 3.18 -9.52
CA ASP A 269 23.09 4.63 -9.73
C ASP A 269 21.71 5.28 -9.85
N VAL A 270 20.92 4.85 -10.84
CA VAL A 270 19.51 5.25 -10.99
C VAL A 270 18.60 4.05 -10.80
N THR A 271 17.65 4.16 -9.88
CA THR A 271 16.60 3.14 -9.68
C THR A 271 15.24 3.66 -10.12
N ILE A 272 14.55 2.90 -10.96
CA ILE A 272 13.18 3.19 -11.39
C ILE A 272 12.23 2.22 -10.69
N VAL A 273 11.24 2.76 -9.98
CA VAL A 273 10.23 1.98 -9.27
C VAL A 273 8.95 1.94 -10.11
N GLY A 274 8.74 0.84 -10.81
CA GLY A 274 7.59 0.58 -11.68
C GLY A 274 8.02 0.26 -13.11
N GLY A 275 7.87 -1.00 -13.50
CA GLY A 275 8.15 -1.55 -14.84
C GLY A 275 6.98 -1.43 -15.81
N GLY A 276 6.15 -0.38 -15.67
CA GLY A 276 5.16 -0.01 -16.68
C GLY A 276 5.79 0.73 -17.87
N VAL A 277 4.96 1.12 -18.84
CA VAL A 277 5.43 1.81 -20.07
C VAL A 277 6.25 3.07 -19.78
N ILE A 278 5.88 3.86 -18.75
CA ILE A 278 6.59 5.09 -18.39
C ILE A 278 7.98 4.76 -17.86
N GLY A 279 8.07 3.88 -16.86
CA GLY A 279 9.36 3.48 -16.28
C GLY A 279 10.25 2.76 -17.29
N LEU A 280 9.69 1.91 -18.15
CA LEU A 280 10.44 1.23 -19.21
C LEU A 280 10.94 2.19 -20.30
N ALA A 281 10.14 3.18 -20.70
CA ALA A 281 10.55 4.20 -21.66
C ALA A 281 11.67 5.09 -21.09
N ILE A 282 11.55 5.52 -19.82
CA ILE A 282 12.61 6.27 -19.12
C ILE A 282 13.88 5.42 -19.00
N ALA A 283 13.77 4.15 -18.60
CA ALA A 283 14.91 3.24 -18.50
C ALA A 283 15.65 3.12 -19.85
N TRP A 284 14.89 2.97 -20.94
CA TRP A 284 15.47 2.84 -22.28
C TRP A 284 16.17 4.13 -22.72
N GLU A 285 15.55 5.29 -22.50
CA GLU A 285 16.15 6.59 -22.84
C GLU A 285 17.42 6.87 -22.01
N LEU A 286 17.41 6.60 -20.71
CA LEU A 286 18.58 6.74 -19.83
C LEU A 286 19.72 5.78 -20.23
N ALA A 287 19.40 4.52 -20.50
CA ALA A 287 20.41 3.53 -20.89
C ALA A 287 21.08 3.87 -22.23
N GLN A 288 20.33 4.47 -23.17
CA GLN A 288 20.90 4.99 -24.42
C GLN A 288 21.89 6.15 -24.20
N ARG A 289 21.78 6.83 -23.06
CA ARG A 289 22.71 7.88 -22.60
C ARG A 289 23.81 7.33 -21.68
N SER A 290 24.01 6.01 -21.69
CA SER A 290 25.02 5.31 -20.88
C SER A 290 24.84 5.46 -19.36
N VAL A 291 23.60 5.71 -18.91
CA VAL A 291 23.27 5.70 -17.48
C VAL A 291 22.94 4.27 -17.05
N GLU A 292 23.53 3.83 -15.93
CA GLU A 292 23.21 2.53 -15.34
C GLU A 292 21.86 2.59 -14.62
N VAL A 293 20.93 1.72 -15.04
CA VAL A 293 19.55 1.74 -14.54
C VAL A 293 19.16 0.37 -14.01
N THR A 294 18.58 0.36 -12.81
CA THR A 294 17.84 -0.77 -12.26
C THR A 294 16.35 -0.46 -12.23
N VAL A 295 15.51 -1.36 -12.73
CA VAL A 295 14.05 -1.26 -12.67
C VAL A 295 13.50 -2.30 -11.69
N LEU A 296 12.78 -1.83 -10.68
CA LEU A 296 12.05 -2.65 -9.71
C LEU A 296 10.56 -2.65 -10.05
N ASP A 297 9.93 -3.82 -10.08
CA ASP A 297 8.47 -3.93 -10.23
C ASP A 297 7.89 -4.91 -9.21
N ALA A 298 6.75 -4.57 -8.61
CA ALA A 298 6.08 -5.41 -7.62
C ALA A 298 5.53 -6.72 -8.21
N GLY A 299 5.36 -6.79 -9.53
CA GLY A 299 4.94 -7.98 -10.26
C GLY A 299 5.80 -8.21 -11.49
N ARG A 300 5.17 -8.69 -12.57
CA ARG A 300 5.83 -8.88 -13.86
C ARG A 300 5.84 -7.58 -14.68
N LEU A 301 6.93 -7.34 -15.38
CA LEU A 301 7.12 -6.13 -16.20
C LEU A 301 6.00 -5.97 -17.22
N GLY A 302 5.56 -4.72 -17.39
CA GLY A 302 4.57 -4.34 -18.37
C GLY A 302 3.17 -4.93 -18.15
N ARG A 303 2.87 -5.56 -17.00
CA ARG A 303 1.57 -6.20 -16.71
C ARG A 303 0.57 -5.34 -15.94
N GLY A 304 0.96 -4.14 -15.50
CA GLY A 304 0.06 -3.17 -14.88
C GLY A 304 -0.87 -2.49 -15.91
N THR A 305 -1.27 -1.24 -15.62
CA THR A 305 -2.14 -0.43 -16.49
C THR A 305 -1.70 -0.37 -17.94
N SER A 306 -0.38 -0.38 -18.18
CA SER A 306 0.19 -0.35 -19.52
C SER A 306 -0.33 -1.48 -20.39
N TRP A 307 -0.42 -2.73 -19.90
CA TRP A 307 -0.94 -3.85 -20.69
C TRP A 307 -2.39 -3.66 -21.13
N ALA A 308 -3.20 -3.03 -20.28
CA ALA A 308 -4.63 -2.90 -20.47
C ALA A 308 -5.03 -1.78 -21.45
N GLY A 309 -4.11 -0.87 -21.77
CA GLY A 309 -4.38 0.28 -22.63
C GLY A 309 -4.68 -0.11 -24.08
N ALA A 310 -5.64 0.61 -24.70
CA ALA A 310 -6.04 0.38 -26.08
C ALA A 310 -4.98 0.78 -27.12
N GLY A 311 -4.00 1.60 -26.74
CA GLY A 311 -2.92 2.02 -27.63
C GLY A 311 -3.38 2.95 -28.76
N ILE A 312 -4.43 3.77 -28.53
CA ILE A 312 -4.84 4.86 -29.41
C ILE A 312 -3.95 6.07 -29.12
N LEU A 313 -3.39 6.68 -30.16
CA LEU A 313 -2.60 7.91 -30.08
C LEU A 313 -3.29 8.99 -30.92
N PRO A 314 -4.10 9.86 -30.30
CA PRO A 314 -4.74 10.99 -30.98
C PRO A 314 -3.70 11.94 -31.58
N PRO A 315 -4.04 12.74 -32.60
CA PRO A 315 -3.09 13.67 -33.20
C PRO A 315 -2.60 14.71 -32.19
N ALA A 316 -1.35 15.15 -32.35
CA ALA A 316 -0.80 16.28 -31.60
C ALA A 316 0.27 17.01 -32.40
N ARG A 317 0.47 18.29 -32.09
CA ARG A 317 1.50 19.12 -32.73
C ARG A 317 2.30 19.88 -31.69
N LEU A 318 3.62 19.74 -31.75
CA LEU A 318 4.52 20.46 -30.83
C LEU A 318 4.62 21.95 -31.19
N ASP A 319 4.77 22.25 -32.48
CA ASP A 319 5.17 23.59 -32.96
C ASP A 319 4.14 24.69 -32.63
N THR A 320 2.87 24.31 -32.53
CA THR A 320 1.70 25.18 -32.32
C THR A 320 1.09 25.00 -30.93
N ALA A 321 1.53 24.02 -30.14
CA ALA A 321 1.02 23.78 -28.81
C ALA A 321 1.45 24.89 -27.83
N SER A 322 0.45 25.51 -27.20
CA SER A 322 0.64 26.51 -26.14
C SER A 322 0.49 25.91 -24.75
N ASP A 323 -0.48 25.01 -24.55
CA ASP A 323 -0.69 24.35 -23.26
C ASP A 323 0.44 23.34 -22.95
N PRO A 324 0.96 23.31 -21.72
CA PRO A 324 2.02 22.37 -21.35
C PRO A 324 1.72 20.91 -21.66
N ILE A 325 0.48 20.43 -21.46
CA ILE A 325 0.14 19.03 -21.74
C ILE A 325 0.16 18.73 -23.23
N ASP A 326 -0.25 19.67 -24.08
CA ASP A 326 -0.21 19.54 -25.53
C ASP A 326 1.20 19.64 -26.07
N ARG A 327 2.08 20.41 -25.44
CA ARG A 327 3.51 20.40 -25.78
C ARG A 327 4.15 19.06 -25.46
N LEU A 328 3.86 18.48 -24.28
CA LEU A 328 4.35 17.14 -23.94
C LEU A 328 3.80 16.07 -24.90
N ARG A 329 2.51 16.15 -25.23
CA ARG A 329 1.86 15.25 -26.19
C ARG A 329 2.44 15.40 -27.60
N GLY A 330 2.62 16.63 -28.08
CA GLY A 330 3.19 16.95 -29.38
C GLY A 330 4.63 16.47 -29.52
N LEU A 331 5.46 16.65 -28.49
CA LEU A 331 6.81 16.08 -28.44
C LEU A 331 6.76 14.55 -28.58
N SER A 332 5.89 13.91 -27.80
CA SER A 332 5.76 12.46 -27.81
C SER A 332 5.25 11.92 -29.15
N HIS A 333 4.27 12.59 -29.75
CA HIS A 333 3.71 12.29 -31.07
C HIS A 333 4.77 12.35 -32.18
N GLN A 334 5.61 13.40 -32.18
CA GLN A 334 6.74 13.53 -33.10
C GLN A 334 7.78 12.42 -32.92
N LEU A 335 8.00 11.95 -31.68
CA LEU A 335 8.97 10.91 -31.35
C LEU A 335 8.49 9.50 -31.74
N PHE A 336 7.19 9.21 -31.63
CA PHE A 336 6.65 7.85 -31.76
C PHE A 336 7.06 7.10 -33.03
N PRO A 337 6.97 7.68 -34.25
CA PRO A 337 7.39 6.99 -35.47
C PRO A 337 8.87 6.60 -35.46
N ARG A 338 9.73 7.48 -34.93
CA ARG A 338 11.18 7.21 -34.82
C ARG A 338 11.46 6.15 -33.75
N TRP A 339 10.74 6.21 -32.64
CA TRP A 339 10.84 5.23 -31.56
C TRP A 339 10.39 3.84 -32.00
N ALA A 340 9.28 3.73 -32.72
CA ALA A 340 8.78 2.47 -33.27
C ALA A 340 9.83 1.81 -34.18
N GLU A 341 10.42 2.59 -35.10
CA GLU A 341 11.46 2.08 -35.99
C GLU A 341 12.71 1.65 -35.22
N LYS A 342 13.18 2.49 -34.29
CA LYS A 342 14.38 2.18 -33.49
C LYS A 342 14.19 0.92 -32.64
N LEU A 343 13.03 0.76 -32.00
CA LEU A 343 12.70 -0.44 -31.23
C LEU A 343 12.66 -1.68 -32.13
N ARG A 344 12.06 -1.58 -33.32
CA ARG A 344 12.03 -2.68 -34.29
C ARG A 344 13.43 -3.06 -34.75
N GLN A 345 14.28 -2.09 -35.07
CA GLN A 345 15.68 -2.34 -35.47
C GLN A 345 16.49 -2.99 -34.36
N GLN A 346 16.31 -2.53 -33.11
CA GLN A 346 17.08 -3.02 -31.97
C GLN A 346 16.62 -4.39 -31.46
N THR A 347 15.33 -4.71 -31.57
CA THR A 347 14.73 -5.88 -30.90
C THR A 347 14.09 -6.89 -31.85
N GLY A 348 13.86 -6.52 -33.10
CA GLY A 348 13.06 -7.30 -34.06
C GLY A 348 11.55 -7.29 -33.78
N ILE A 349 11.08 -6.59 -32.73
CA ILE A 349 9.67 -6.56 -32.35
C ILE A 349 9.00 -5.36 -33.01
N ASP A 350 8.02 -5.62 -33.88
CA ASP A 350 7.15 -4.58 -34.42
C ASP A 350 6.04 -4.26 -33.42
N ILE A 351 5.97 -3.00 -32.98
CA ILE A 351 4.93 -2.51 -32.06
C ILE A 351 3.61 -2.21 -32.78
N GLN A 352 3.58 -2.41 -34.10
CA GLN A 352 2.43 -2.21 -34.98
C GLN A 352 1.91 -0.76 -34.90
N LEU A 353 2.83 0.20 -35.01
CA LEU A 353 2.45 1.61 -35.13
C LEU A 353 1.83 1.86 -36.50
N LEU A 354 0.52 2.09 -36.52
CA LEU A 354 -0.25 2.32 -37.74
C LEU A 354 -0.87 3.71 -37.68
N ARG A 355 -0.57 4.55 -38.68
CA ARG A 355 -1.32 5.78 -38.95
C ARG A 355 -2.63 5.43 -39.66
N CYS A 356 -3.57 4.88 -38.91
CA CYS A 356 -4.83 4.35 -39.47
C CYS A 356 -5.91 5.41 -39.62
N GLY A 357 -5.71 6.60 -39.06
CA GLY A 357 -6.76 7.60 -38.92
C GLY A 357 -7.84 7.20 -37.92
N GLY A 358 -8.70 8.15 -37.63
CA GLY A 358 -9.73 8.06 -36.60
C GLY A 358 -11.03 8.72 -37.04
N TRP A 359 -12.14 8.04 -36.81
CA TRP A 359 -13.48 8.60 -36.93
C TRP A 359 -13.96 9.04 -35.56
N TYR A 360 -14.25 10.32 -35.39
CA TYR A 360 -14.89 10.85 -34.19
C TYR A 360 -16.37 11.05 -34.48
N LEU A 361 -17.22 10.33 -33.76
CA LEU A 361 -18.66 10.33 -33.94
C LEU A 361 -19.32 11.08 -32.79
N ALA A 362 -20.53 11.60 -33.03
CA ALA A 362 -21.43 12.15 -32.03
C ALA A 362 -22.87 11.78 -32.41
N ASP A 363 -23.69 11.33 -31.46
CA ASP A 363 -25.11 10.99 -31.68
C ASP A 363 -26.09 11.69 -30.73
N THR A 364 -25.62 12.76 -30.08
CA THR A 364 -26.43 13.67 -29.29
C THR A 364 -26.06 15.13 -29.58
N PRO A 365 -27.00 16.10 -29.41
CA PRO A 365 -26.68 17.52 -29.57
C PRO A 365 -25.53 18.01 -28.69
N GLY A 366 -25.41 17.48 -27.47
CA GLY A 366 -24.32 17.82 -26.54
C GLY A 366 -22.96 17.32 -27.04
N GLU A 367 -22.87 16.08 -27.54
CA GLU A 367 -21.64 15.55 -28.13
C GLU A 367 -21.25 16.28 -29.41
N ILE A 368 -22.23 16.66 -30.26
CA ILE A 368 -21.97 17.47 -31.45
C ILE A 368 -21.38 18.82 -31.05
N GLY A 369 -21.96 19.49 -30.04
CA GLY A 369 -21.44 20.74 -29.51
C GLY A 369 -20.01 20.61 -28.97
N ALA A 370 -19.72 19.54 -28.22
CA ALA A 370 -18.37 19.24 -27.73
C ALA A 370 -17.37 19.02 -28.87
N MET A 371 -17.77 18.28 -29.91
CA MET A 371 -16.95 18.01 -31.10
C MET A 371 -16.67 19.28 -31.92
N VAL A 372 -17.63 20.20 -32.03
CA VAL A 372 -17.40 21.51 -32.67
C VAL A 372 -16.32 22.29 -31.93
N GLY A 373 -16.41 22.38 -30.59
CA GLY A 373 -15.40 23.03 -29.76
C GLY A 373 -14.02 22.38 -29.88
N MET A 374 -13.96 21.05 -29.82
CA MET A 374 -12.70 20.30 -29.97
C MET A 374 -12.08 20.47 -31.36
N THR A 375 -12.90 20.48 -32.42
CA THR A 375 -12.44 20.68 -33.80
C THR A 375 -11.89 22.09 -34.00
N GLN A 376 -12.52 23.11 -33.42
CA GLN A 376 -11.98 24.48 -33.45
C GLN A 376 -10.65 24.55 -32.71
N TYR A 377 -10.56 23.95 -31.52
CA TYR A 377 -9.32 23.89 -30.75
C TYR A 377 -8.18 23.20 -31.53
N TRP A 378 -8.47 22.07 -32.18
CA TRP A 378 -7.51 21.38 -33.03
C TRP A 378 -7.12 22.18 -34.27
N HIS A 379 -8.07 22.87 -34.90
CA HIS A 379 -7.79 23.78 -36.00
C HIS A 379 -6.82 24.90 -35.56
N ASP A 380 -7.01 25.48 -34.38
CA ASP A 380 -6.12 26.51 -33.82
C ASP A 380 -4.71 25.96 -33.53
N LEU A 381 -4.60 24.68 -33.20
CA LEU A 381 -3.33 23.95 -33.11
C LEU A 381 -2.79 23.47 -34.47
N GLY A 382 -3.47 23.72 -35.58
CA GLY A 382 -3.07 23.22 -36.91
C GLY A 382 -3.13 21.69 -37.05
N ILE A 383 -4.02 21.04 -36.31
CA ILE A 383 -4.36 19.61 -36.41
C ILE A 383 -5.52 19.44 -37.38
N GLU A 384 -5.36 18.55 -38.37
CA GLU A 384 -6.40 18.23 -39.35
C GLU A 384 -7.53 17.41 -38.72
N CYS A 385 -8.75 17.95 -38.79
CA CYS A 385 -9.97 17.30 -38.35
C CYS A 385 -11.15 17.83 -39.17
N ASP A 386 -11.57 17.04 -40.14
CA ASP A 386 -12.58 17.46 -41.10
C ASP A 386 -13.93 16.85 -40.77
N ARG A 387 -14.97 17.68 -40.71
CA ARG A 387 -16.33 17.16 -40.69
C ARG A 387 -16.65 16.46 -42.01
N ARG A 388 -17.23 15.26 -41.95
CA ARG A 388 -17.61 14.46 -43.14
C ARG A 388 -19.08 14.07 -43.08
N SER A 389 -19.65 13.77 -44.24
CA SER A 389 -20.99 13.25 -44.33
C SER A 389 -21.08 11.81 -43.81
N LEU A 390 -22.24 11.41 -43.30
CA LEU A 390 -22.47 10.02 -42.89
C LEU A 390 -22.35 9.04 -44.08
N ALA A 391 -22.62 9.50 -45.31
CA ALA A 391 -22.42 8.70 -46.51
C ALA A 391 -20.93 8.41 -46.78
N GLU A 392 -20.05 9.39 -46.57
CA GLU A 392 -18.60 9.18 -46.66
C GLU A 392 -18.09 8.25 -45.55
N LEU A 393 -18.59 8.42 -44.32
CA LEU A 393 -18.30 7.50 -43.22
C LEU A 393 -18.63 6.05 -43.60
N VAL A 394 -19.86 5.79 -44.07
CA VAL A 394 -20.31 4.43 -44.44
C VAL A 394 -19.53 3.86 -45.62
N LYS A 395 -19.13 4.70 -46.58
CA LYS A 395 -18.27 4.29 -47.69
C LYS A 395 -16.91 3.79 -47.18
N CYS A 396 -16.35 4.43 -46.16
CA CYS A 396 -15.07 4.05 -45.55
C CYS A 396 -15.21 2.88 -44.57
N GLU A 397 -16.28 2.87 -43.77
CA GLU A 397 -16.55 1.94 -42.68
C GLU A 397 -17.98 1.34 -42.81
N PRO A 398 -18.19 0.35 -43.71
CA PRO A 398 -19.52 -0.19 -44.00
C PRO A 398 -20.27 -0.78 -42.80
N ASN A 399 -19.55 -1.28 -41.80
CA ASN A 399 -20.14 -1.84 -40.58
C ASN A 399 -20.84 -0.78 -39.69
N LEU A 400 -20.71 0.52 -40.00
CA LEU A 400 -21.44 1.61 -39.36
C LEU A 400 -22.71 2.03 -40.12
N ALA A 401 -23.08 1.33 -41.20
CA ALA A 401 -24.26 1.65 -42.02
C ALA A 401 -25.56 1.72 -41.21
N SER A 402 -25.78 0.76 -40.31
CA SER A 402 -26.98 0.72 -39.47
C SER A 402 -27.05 1.92 -38.51
N TRP A 403 -25.93 2.28 -37.88
CA TRP A 403 -25.87 3.47 -37.02
C TRP A 403 -26.15 4.74 -37.82
N ALA A 404 -25.50 4.92 -38.98
CA ALA A 404 -25.71 6.09 -39.82
C ALA A 404 -27.17 6.21 -40.29
N ALA A 405 -27.79 5.10 -40.74
CA ALA A 405 -29.17 5.08 -41.21
C ALA A 405 -30.17 5.51 -40.12
N ASN A 406 -29.96 5.07 -38.87
CA ASN A 406 -30.81 5.42 -37.73
C ASN A 406 -30.81 6.93 -37.42
N HIS A 407 -29.80 7.68 -37.86
CA HIS A 407 -29.66 9.12 -37.64
C HIS A 407 -29.86 9.97 -38.90
N SER A 408 -29.96 9.32 -40.07
CA SER A 408 -30.16 9.99 -41.37
C SER A 408 -31.60 10.48 -41.58
N GLY A 409 -32.56 10.01 -40.77
CA GLY A 409 -34.00 10.27 -40.92
C GLY A 409 -34.64 11.22 -39.89
N ALA A 410 -33.88 11.74 -38.92
CA ALA A 410 -34.39 12.65 -37.89
C ALA A 410 -34.49 14.10 -38.40
N SER A 411 -35.17 14.32 -39.52
CA SER A 411 -35.55 15.64 -40.02
C SER A 411 -36.98 15.98 -39.57
N ASN A 412 -37.24 15.96 -38.27
CA ASN A 412 -38.42 16.67 -37.76
C ASN A 412 -38.05 18.15 -37.73
N ILE A 413 -38.74 18.94 -38.56
CA ILE A 413 -38.56 20.39 -38.72
C ILE A 413 -38.52 21.04 -37.32
N GLY A 414 -37.33 21.49 -36.90
CA GLY A 414 -37.09 22.15 -35.62
C GLY A 414 -36.10 21.43 -34.66
N ALA A 415 -35.78 20.17 -34.89
CA ALA A 415 -34.72 19.46 -34.16
C ALA A 415 -33.40 19.57 -34.94
N GLY A 416 -32.32 20.01 -34.28
CA GLY A 416 -30.98 20.06 -34.88
C GLY A 416 -30.46 18.69 -35.34
N GLU A 417 -29.27 18.66 -35.96
CA GLU A 417 -28.64 17.43 -36.43
C GLU A 417 -28.58 16.35 -35.34
N SER A 418 -29.01 15.12 -35.65
CA SER A 418 -29.08 14.02 -34.68
C SER A 418 -27.78 13.22 -34.56
N ALA A 419 -26.90 13.28 -35.55
CA ALA A 419 -25.55 12.72 -35.48
C ALA A 419 -24.58 13.43 -36.43
N ALA A 420 -23.29 13.30 -36.14
CA ALA A 420 -22.21 13.88 -36.93
C ALA A 420 -20.94 13.00 -36.87
N ALA A 421 -20.06 13.18 -37.88
CA ALA A 421 -18.80 12.47 -37.98
C ALA A 421 -17.67 13.43 -38.41
N TRP A 422 -16.50 13.23 -37.82
CA TRP A 422 -15.26 13.92 -38.15
C TRP A 422 -14.15 12.92 -38.46
N TRP A 423 -13.37 13.20 -39.48
CA TRP A 423 -12.22 12.41 -39.90
C TRP A 423 -10.92 13.05 -39.44
N VAL A 424 -10.06 12.23 -38.84
CA VAL A 424 -8.77 12.64 -38.29
C VAL A 424 -7.67 11.75 -38.88
N PRO A 425 -6.92 12.20 -39.90
CA PRO A 425 -5.96 11.34 -40.61
C PRO A 425 -4.67 11.07 -39.85
N ASP A 426 -4.35 11.86 -38.82
CA ASP A 426 -3.11 11.71 -38.04
C ASP A 426 -3.31 11.00 -36.68
N GLU A 427 -4.38 10.21 -36.58
CA GLU A 427 -4.57 9.28 -35.47
C GLU A 427 -3.78 7.98 -35.73
N TYR A 428 -3.01 7.57 -34.70
CA TYR A 428 -2.28 6.32 -34.71
C TYR A 428 -2.88 5.30 -33.75
N GLN A 429 -2.52 4.04 -33.98
CA GLN A 429 -2.64 2.99 -32.99
C GLN A 429 -1.36 2.18 -32.88
N ILE A 430 -1.15 1.55 -31.72
CA ILE A 430 -0.09 0.56 -31.48
C ILE A 430 -0.66 -0.70 -30.81
N ARG A 431 0.09 -1.80 -30.88
CA ARG A 431 -0.16 -3.02 -30.10
C ARG A 431 0.55 -2.92 -28.75
N THR A 432 -0.18 -2.50 -27.72
CA THR A 432 0.40 -2.17 -26.41
C THR A 432 1.26 -3.27 -25.76
N PRO A 433 0.87 -4.56 -25.79
CA PRO A 433 1.73 -5.63 -25.28
C PRO A 433 3.04 -5.78 -26.07
N ASP A 434 3.06 -5.43 -27.35
CA ASP A 434 4.26 -5.53 -28.19
C ASP A 434 5.19 -4.36 -27.88
N TYR A 435 4.64 -3.18 -27.64
CA TYR A 435 5.40 -2.01 -27.19
C TYR A 435 6.12 -2.25 -25.85
N THR A 436 5.44 -2.79 -24.84
CA THR A 436 6.11 -3.10 -23.56
C THR A 436 7.15 -4.21 -23.71
N ARG A 437 6.89 -5.24 -24.53
CA ARG A 437 7.89 -6.29 -24.84
C ARG A 437 9.11 -5.72 -25.56
N ALA A 438 8.91 -4.84 -26.54
CA ALA A 438 9.98 -4.16 -27.26
C ALA A 438 10.83 -3.31 -26.32
N LEU A 439 10.22 -2.51 -25.44
CA LEU A 439 10.95 -1.73 -24.45
C LEU A 439 11.77 -2.62 -23.49
N VAL A 440 11.18 -3.70 -22.95
CA VAL A 440 11.92 -4.64 -22.08
C VAL A 440 13.12 -5.24 -22.82
N ALA A 441 12.92 -5.70 -24.07
CA ALA A 441 14.00 -6.26 -24.87
C ALA A 441 15.10 -5.23 -25.18
N ALA A 442 14.72 -4.01 -25.54
CA ALA A 442 15.66 -2.93 -25.83
C ALA A 442 16.47 -2.53 -24.58
N CYS A 443 15.81 -2.37 -23.43
CA CYS A 443 16.47 -2.14 -22.14
C CYS A 443 17.47 -3.25 -21.79
N ARG A 444 17.09 -4.53 -21.94
CA ARG A 444 18.00 -5.66 -21.69
C ARG A 444 19.24 -5.62 -22.59
N SER A 445 19.08 -5.28 -23.86
CA SER A 445 20.20 -5.18 -24.80
C SER A 445 21.18 -4.04 -24.46
N LEU A 446 20.76 -3.06 -23.64
CA LEU A 446 21.59 -1.97 -23.15
C LEU A 446 22.07 -2.18 -21.70
N GLY A 447 21.84 -3.36 -21.11
CA GLY A 447 22.33 -3.69 -19.77
C GLY A 447 21.46 -3.20 -18.61
N VAL A 448 20.23 -2.73 -18.85
CA VAL A 448 19.30 -2.38 -17.78
C VAL A 448 18.98 -3.61 -16.92
N GLN A 449 19.15 -3.48 -15.61
CA GLN A 449 18.87 -4.55 -14.66
C GLN A 449 17.38 -4.55 -14.30
N PHE A 450 16.77 -5.73 -14.29
CA PHE A 450 15.36 -5.90 -13.93
C PHE A 450 15.21 -6.76 -12.69
N ARG A 451 14.39 -6.30 -11.75
CA ARG A 451 14.01 -7.06 -10.56
C ARG A 451 12.48 -7.10 -10.47
N GLU A 452 11.89 -8.12 -11.11
CA GLU A 452 10.47 -8.44 -10.97
C GLU A 452 10.17 -8.95 -9.56
N PHE A 453 8.92 -8.82 -9.15
CA PHE A 453 8.47 -9.18 -7.80
C PHE A 453 9.26 -8.50 -6.68
N HIS A 454 9.74 -7.28 -6.90
CA HIS A 454 10.37 -6.40 -5.90
C HIS A 454 9.46 -5.20 -5.66
N ARG A 455 8.63 -5.30 -4.63
CA ARG A 455 7.73 -4.22 -4.23
C ARG A 455 8.46 -3.28 -3.28
N VAL A 456 8.61 -2.02 -3.68
CA VAL A 456 9.08 -0.96 -2.80
C VAL A 456 7.93 -0.54 -1.89
N ASP A 457 8.19 -0.53 -0.58
CA ASP A 457 7.23 -0.16 0.46
C ASP A 457 7.59 1.24 1.05
N ASP A 458 8.87 1.61 1.08
CA ASP A 458 9.35 2.91 1.60
C ASP A 458 10.55 3.47 0.80
N VAL A 459 10.69 4.80 0.83
CA VAL A 459 11.76 5.56 0.15
C VAL A 459 12.27 6.61 1.13
N LEU A 460 13.52 6.46 1.55
CA LEU A 460 14.17 7.34 2.53
C LEU A 460 15.30 8.10 1.85
N SER A 461 15.20 9.43 1.81
CA SER A 461 16.25 10.27 1.25
C SER A 461 17.06 10.93 2.36
N ALA A 462 18.39 10.72 2.36
CA ALA A 462 19.32 11.37 3.28
C ALA A 462 20.64 11.71 2.59
N SER A 463 21.07 12.98 2.69
CA SER A 463 22.47 13.41 2.44
C SER A 463 23.16 12.80 1.20
N GLY A 464 22.52 12.85 0.03
CA GLY A 464 23.12 12.44 -1.25
C GLY A 464 22.92 10.97 -1.65
N SER A 465 22.17 10.20 -0.87
CA SER A 465 21.74 8.84 -1.20
C SER A 465 20.26 8.64 -0.85
N VAL A 466 19.60 7.76 -1.61
CA VAL A 466 18.21 7.35 -1.42
C VAL A 466 18.20 5.85 -1.10
N GLU A 467 17.72 5.49 0.08
CA GLU A 467 17.50 4.11 0.49
C GLU A 467 16.06 3.70 0.14
N LEU A 468 15.93 2.59 -0.58
CA LEU A 468 14.66 1.93 -0.89
C LEU A 468 14.50 0.72 0.02
N LEU A 469 13.36 0.64 0.69
CA LEU A 469 12.98 -0.51 1.51
C LEU A 469 11.79 -1.21 0.89
N GLY A 470 11.79 -2.54 0.86
CA GLY A 470 10.69 -3.26 0.27
C GLY A 470 10.67 -4.75 0.56
N THR A 471 9.78 -5.44 -0.13
CA THR A 471 9.61 -6.88 -0.09
C THR A 471 9.80 -7.49 -1.48
N CYS A 472 10.48 -8.63 -1.54
CA CYS A 472 10.79 -9.34 -2.77
C CYS A 472 10.40 -10.81 -2.69
N GLY A 473 10.05 -11.39 -3.84
CA GLY A 473 9.81 -12.82 -4.01
C GLY A 473 8.57 -13.12 -4.84
N GLU A 474 8.68 -14.12 -5.71
CA GLU A 474 7.59 -14.53 -6.59
C GLU A 474 6.49 -15.25 -5.78
N PRO A 475 5.20 -14.87 -5.94
CA PRO A 475 4.11 -15.58 -5.31
C PRO A 475 4.10 -17.06 -5.70
N THR A 476 3.98 -17.95 -4.71
CA THR A 476 3.86 -19.40 -4.96
C THR A 476 2.45 -19.89 -4.68
N LYS A 477 2.11 -21.11 -5.10
CA LYS A 477 0.82 -21.75 -4.77
C LYS A 477 0.60 -21.90 -3.25
N ALA A 478 1.68 -21.93 -2.46
CA ALA A 478 1.64 -22.04 -1.00
C ALA A 478 1.44 -20.68 -0.29
N GLY A 479 1.37 -19.58 -1.04
CA GLY A 479 1.26 -18.21 -0.52
C GLY A 479 2.41 -17.31 -0.97
N PRO A 480 2.41 -16.04 -0.54
CA PRO A 480 3.47 -15.09 -0.86
C PRO A 480 4.78 -15.52 -0.19
N ALA A 481 5.79 -15.89 -0.98
CA ALA A 481 7.16 -15.98 -0.51
C ALA A 481 7.74 -14.57 -0.54
N THR A 482 7.82 -13.89 0.61
CA THR A 482 8.33 -12.51 0.66
C THR A 482 9.48 -12.38 1.64
N SER A 483 10.66 -12.01 1.13
CA SER A 483 11.82 -11.56 1.91
C SER A 483 11.93 -10.04 1.85
N ARG A 484 12.43 -9.40 2.91
CA ARG A 484 12.73 -7.95 2.84
C ARG A 484 13.97 -7.72 1.99
N PHE A 485 14.04 -6.58 1.31
CA PHE A 485 15.23 -6.13 0.59
C PHE A 485 15.52 -4.66 0.89
N ARG A 486 16.77 -4.27 0.61
CA ARG A 486 17.20 -2.88 0.61
C ARG A 486 17.96 -2.55 -0.67
N CYS A 487 17.77 -1.34 -1.17
CA CYS A 487 18.54 -0.83 -2.29
C CYS A 487 19.02 0.59 -2.00
N ASP A 488 20.33 0.81 -2.07
CA ASP A 488 20.91 2.15 -2.00
C ASP A 488 21.04 2.70 -3.43
N SER A 489 20.56 3.92 -3.66
CA SER A 489 20.61 4.55 -4.97
C SER A 489 20.94 6.03 -4.91
N HIS A 490 21.60 6.57 -5.93
CA HIS A 490 21.86 8.02 -6.00
C HIS A 490 20.62 8.78 -6.43
N ARG A 491 19.82 8.19 -7.35
CA ARG A 491 18.56 8.78 -7.82
C ARG A 491 17.48 7.72 -7.94
N VAL A 492 16.28 8.05 -7.50
CA VAL A 492 15.10 7.20 -7.61
C VAL A 492 14.03 7.90 -8.42
N ILE A 493 13.44 7.20 -9.40
CA ILE A 493 12.30 7.69 -10.19
C ILE A 493 11.09 6.80 -9.90
N LEU A 494 10.04 7.39 -9.32
CA LEU A 494 8.81 6.70 -8.97
C LEU A 494 7.84 6.72 -10.16
N CYS A 495 7.64 5.54 -10.75
CA CYS A 495 6.79 5.27 -11.91
C CYS A 495 5.67 4.26 -11.60
N GLY A 496 5.33 4.09 -10.32
CA GLY A 496 4.43 3.04 -9.82
C GLY A 496 2.95 3.14 -10.23
N GLY A 497 2.57 4.09 -11.10
CA GLY A 497 1.19 4.29 -11.54
C GLY A 497 0.22 4.41 -10.35
N VAL A 498 -0.84 3.58 -10.33
CA VAL A 498 -1.80 3.53 -9.20
C VAL A 498 -1.20 2.97 -7.91
N GLY A 499 -0.07 2.26 -7.99
CA GLY A 499 0.67 1.76 -6.84
C GLY A 499 1.47 2.84 -6.12
N LEU A 500 1.63 4.04 -6.71
CA LEU A 500 2.39 5.14 -6.12
C LEU A 500 1.85 5.56 -4.75
N GLY A 501 0.53 5.51 -4.55
CA GLY A 501 -0.10 5.86 -3.28
C GLY A 501 0.21 4.90 -2.12
N ARG A 502 0.86 3.76 -2.38
CA ARG A 502 1.25 2.78 -1.37
C ARG A 502 2.67 2.96 -0.82
N ILE A 503 3.51 3.72 -1.51
CA ILE A 503 4.85 4.06 -1.01
C ILE A 503 4.65 5.04 0.15
N ALA A 504 5.26 4.77 1.31
CA ALA A 504 4.92 5.37 2.60
C ALA A 504 4.84 6.92 2.63
N GLY A 505 4.10 7.44 3.62
CA GLY A 505 3.58 8.81 3.69
C GLY A 505 4.57 9.98 3.77
N GLN A 506 5.89 9.75 3.79
CA GLN A 506 6.89 10.83 3.84
C GLN A 506 6.86 11.69 2.56
N LEU A 507 6.52 11.09 1.42
CA LEU A 507 6.45 11.79 0.14
C LEU A 507 5.14 12.57 -0.06
N ARG A 508 4.16 12.43 0.86
CA ARG A 508 2.80 13.04 0.77
C ARG A 508 2.06 12.76 -0.55
N LEU A 509 2.41 11.69 -1.27
CA LEU A 509 1.85 11.33 -2.57
C LEU A 509 0.56 10.47 -2.51
N SER A 510 0.14 10.06 -1.31
CA SER A 510 -0.95 9.09 -1.12
C SER A 510 -2.31 9.57 -1.65
N GLN A 511 -2.52 10.87 -1.75
CA GLN A 511 -3.75 11.48 -2.29
C GLN A 511 -3.57 12.03 -3.71
N SER A 512 -2.42 11.83 -4.35
CA SER A 512 -2.14 12.43 -5.67
C SER A 512 -2.67 11.60 -6.84
N ILE A 513 -3.02 10.33 -6.62
CA ILE A 513 -3.50 9.43 -7.69
C ILE A 513 -4.88 8.89 -7.35
N VAL A 514 -5.82 9.10 -8.27
CA VAL A 514 -7.16 8.52 -8.28
C VAL A 514 -7.18 7.37 -9.28
N PRO A 515 -7.37 6.11 -8.83
CA PRO A 515 -7.49 4.97 -9.74
C PRO A 515 -8.86 4.97 -10.42
N VAL A 516 -8.87 5.05 -11.75
CA VAL A 516 -10.10 4.96 -12.56
C VAL A 516 -10.08 3.65 -13.34
N ARG A 517 -11.03 2.75 -13.07
CA ARG A 517 -11.12 1.48 -13.78
C ARG A 517 -11.67 1.68 -15.19
N GLY A 518 -10.99 1.07 -16.14
CA GLY A 518 -11.46 0.89 -17.51
C GLY A 518 -11.58 -0.58 -17.85
N GLN A 519 -12.75 -0.98 -18.36
CA GLN A 519 -13.00 -2.35 -18.84
C GLN A 519 -12.98 -2.39 -20.37
N VAL A 520 -12.40 -3.45 -20.93
CA VAL A 520 -12.27 -3.66 -22.37
C VAL A 520 -12.73 -5.07 -22.70
N LEU A 521 -13.56 -5.18 -23.73
CA LEU A 521 -13.94 -6.43 -24.38
C LEU A 521 -13.16 -6.54 -25.69
N GLN A 522 -12.62 -7.71 -26.00
CA GLN A 522 -11.96 -7.97 -27.26
C GLN A 522 -12.73 -9.00 -28.06
N LEU A 523 -13.11 -8.61 -29.27
CA LEU A 523 -13.77 -9.47 -30.24
C LEU A 523 -12.74 -10.05 -31.21
N LYS A 524 -13.05 -11.22 -31.75
CA LYS A 524 -12.33 -11.85 -32.86
C LYS A 524 -13.28 -12.02 -34.03
N SER A 525 -12.85 -11.54 -35.19
CA SER A 525 -13.53 -11.69 -36.47
C SER A 525 -12.57 -12.30 -37.48
N GLU A 526 -13.08 -12.86 -38.58
CA GLU A 526 -12.23 -13.39 -39.66
C GLU A 526 -11.40 -12.28 -40.31
N HIS A 527 -12.00 -11.10 -40.47
CA HIS A 527 -11.37 -9.90 -40.99
C HIS A 527 -11.59 -8.71 -40.04
N PRO A 528 -10.68 -7.70 -40.03
CA PRO A 528 -10.87 -6.50 -39.24
C PRO A 528 -12.17 -5.78 -39.64
N PRO A 529 -13.07 -5.48 -38.69
CA PRO A 529 -14.39 -4.93 -39.01
C PRO A 529 -14.35 -3.44 -39.35
N PHE A 530 -13.28 -2.74 -38.98
CA PHE A 530 -13.04 -1.34 -39.29
C PHE A 530 -11.64 -1.17 -39.87
N ARG A 531 -11.45 -0.15 -40.70
CA ARG A 531 -10.14 0.23 -41.23
C ARG A 531 -9.40 1.18 -40.31
N SER A 532 -10.16 1.99 -39.59
CA SER A 532 -9.69 3.10 -38.75
C SER A 532 -10.13 2.90 -37.30
N VAL A 533 -9.57 3.66 -36.37
CA VAL A 533 -10.12 3.72 -35.00
C VAL A 533 -11.46 4.45 -35.07
N ILE A 534 -12.47 3.94 -34.37
CA ILE A 534 -13.78 4.59 -34.24
C ILE A 534 -13.90 5.11 -32.81
N ASN A 535 -14.20 6.39 -32.63
CA ASN A 535 -14.33 7.06 -31.34
C ASN A 535 -15.75 7.64 -31.19
N LEU A 536 -16.34 7.52 -30.00
CA LEU A 536 -17.58 8.16 -29.60
C LEU A 536 -17.53 8.51 -28.11
N GLY A 537 -17.32 9.79 -27.81
CA GLY A 537 -17.04 10.24 -26.45
C GLY A 537 -15.85 9.47 -25.87
N ASN A 538 -16.06 8.75 -24.77
CA ASN A 538 -15.03 7.92 -24.13
C ASN A 538 -15.00 6.46 -24.61
N ARG A 539 -15.87 6.08 -25.55
CA ARG A 539 -15.94 4.73 -26.12
C ARG A 539 -15.28 4.68 -27.49
N TYR A 540 -14.83 3.49 -27.87
CA TYR A 540 -14.07 3.26 -29.08
C TYR A 540 -14.13 1.81 -29.57
N PHE A 541 -13.86 1.66 -30.87
CA PHE A 541 -13.46 0.41 -31.51
C PHE A 541 -12.02 0.58 -32.05
N VAL A 542 -11.11 -0.30 -31.65
CA VAL A 542 -9.73 -0.34 -32.18
C VAL A 542 -9.51 -1.64 -32.95
N PRO A 543 -9.61 -1.60 -34.29
CA PRO A 543 -9.38 -2.79 -35.12
C PRO A 543 -7.88 -3.12 -35.16
N ARG A 544 -7.56 -4.41 -35.20
CA ARG A 544 -6.18 -4.91 -35.34
C ARG A 544 -6.05 -5.70 -36.63
N VAL A 545 -4.83 -5.68 -37.20
CA VAL A 545 -4.51 -6.38 -38.45
C VAL A 545 -4.72 -7.90 -38.37
N ASP A 546 -4.64 -8.46 -37.15
CA ASP A 546 -4.88 -9.88 -36.89
C ASP A 546 -6.36 -10.23 -36.73
N GLY A 547 -7.30 -9.33 -37.05
CA GLY A 547 -8.75 -9.55 -36.95
C GLY A 547 -9.31 -9.47 -35.53
N LEU A 548 -8.48 -9.09 -34.54
CA LEU A 548 -8.97 -8.74 -33.21
C LEU A 548 -9.49 -7.29 -33.21
N THR A 549 -10.52 -7.01 -32.42
CA THR A 549 -11.03 -5.64 -32.23
C THR A 549 -11.21 -5.37 -30.75
N LEU A 550 -10.63 -4.26 -30.26
CA LEU A 550 -10.88 -3.81 -28.89
C LEU A 550 -12.13 -2.96 -28.88
N VAL A 551 -13.03 -3.24 -27.94
CA VAL A 551 -14.19 -2.45 -27.62
C VAL A 551 -14.03 -1.97 -26.19
N GLY A 552 -13.87 -0.67 -26.03
CA GLY A 552 -13.68 -0.07 -24.74
C GLY A 552 -14.09 1.40 -24.75
N SER A 553 -14.00 2.12 -23.66
CA SER A 553 -13.98 1.57 -22.32
C SER A 553 -15.07 2.22 -21.50
N ASN A 554 -15.58 1.49 -20.53
CA ASN A 554 -16.33 2.11 -19.44
C ASN A 554 -15.33 2.85 -18.53
N GLU A 555 -15.82 3.78 -17.70
CA GLU A 555 -15.02 4.49 -16.71
C GLU A 555 -15.72 4.41 -15.36
N GLU A 556 -15.03 3.88 -14.35
CA GLU A 556 -15.61 3.64 -13.03
C GLU A 556 -14.61 4.01 -11.92
N GLU A 557 -15.01 4.86 -10.99
CA GLU A 557 -14.24 5.17 -9.77
C GLU A 557 -14.55 4.14 -8.68
N VAL A 558 -13.84 3.01 -8.71
CA VAL A 558 -14.04 1.87 -7.79
C VAL A 558 -12.83 1.63 -6.88
N GLY A 559 -11.94 2.62 -6.77
CA GLY A 559 -10.67 2.48 -6.08
C GLY A 559 -9.77 1.43 -6.74
N LEU A 560 -9.10 0.60 -5.94
CA LEU A 560 -8.12 -0.39 -6.42
C LEU A 560 -8.73 -1.73 -6.87
N GLN A 561 -10.02 -1.77 -7.20
CA GLN A 561 -10.69 -3.00 -7.62
C GLN A 561 -10.36 -3.36 -9.07
N HIS A 562 -9.64 -4.47 -9.26
CA HIS A 562 -9.34 -5.04 -10.58
C HIS A 562 -10.46 -5.99 -11.06
N GLY A 563 -10.36 -6.43 -12.32
CA GLY A 563 -11.31 -7.35 -12.95
C GLY A 563 -12.45 -6.66 -13.68
N THR A 564 -13.21 -7.43 -14.45
CA THR A 564 -14.40 -6.98 -15.18
C THR A 564 -15.67 -7.28 -14.40
N THR A 565 -16.75 -6.54 -14.66
CA THR A 565 -18.06 -6.76 -14.06
C THR A 565 -19.09 -7.17 -15.11
N PRO A 566 -20.09 -8.01 -14.76
CA PRO A 566 -21.16 -8.37 -15.70
C PRO A 566 -21.90 -7.15 -16.27
N ALA A 567 -22.18 -6.15 -15.43
CA ALA A 567 -22.80 -4.90 -15.84
C ALA A 567 -21.90 -4.09 -16.81
N GLY A 568 -20.60 -4.03 -16.54
CA GLY A 568 -19.66 -3.35 -17.43
C GLY A 568 -19.56 -4.00 -18.81
N LEU A 569 -19.48 -5.33 -18.85
CA LEU A 569 -19.50 -6.08 -20.11
C LEU A 569 -20.83 -5.96 -20.85
N ALA A 570 -21.97 -5.93 -20.15
CA ALA A 570 -23.27 -5.71 -20.76
C ALA A 570 -23.35 -4.34 -21.46
N GLN A 571 -22.83 -3.28 -20.83
CA GLN A 571 -22.76 -1.94 -21.45
C GLN A 571 -21.90 -1.92 -22.73
N LEU A 572 -20.78 -2.67 -22.75
CA LEU A 572 -19.95 -2.80 -23.96
C LEU A 572 -20.67 -3.58 -25.07
N ARG A 573 -21.44 -4.63 -24.72
CA ARG A 573 -22.28 -5.37 -25.68
C ARG A 573 -23.43 -4.54 -26.23
N ASP A 574 -24.09 -3.74 -25.39
CA ASP A 574 -25.11 -2.79 -25.82
C ASP A 574 -24.51 -1.76 -26.79
N PHE A 575 -23.29 -1.29 -26.52
CA PHE A 575 -22.56 -0.41 -27.42
C PHE A 575 -22.26 -1.08 -28.76
N ILE A 576 -21.80 -2.35 -28.78
CA ILE A 576 -21.61 -3.12 -30.02
C ILE A 576 -22.91 -3.20 -30.81
N ARG A 577 -24.00 -3.66 -30.18
CA ARG A 577 -25.32 -3.80 -30.82
C ARG A 577 -25.87 -2.50 -31.37
N LYS A 578 -25.66 -1.37 -30.68
CA LYS A 578 -26.15 -0.06 -31.13
C LYS A 578 -25.37 0.46 -32.34
N PHE A 579 -24.05 0.25 -32.39
CA PHE A 579 -23.17 0.92 -33.36
C PHE A 579 -22.77 0.05 -34.55
N ALA A 580 -22.48 -1.21 -34.30
CA ALA A 580 -22.05 -2.16 -35.33
C ALA A 580 -22.71 -3.53 -35.09
N PRO A 581 -24.02 -3.64 -35.37
CA PRO A 581 -24.78 -4.89 -35.18
C PRO A 581 -24.17 -6.10 -35.88
N ALA A 582 -23.45 -5.88 -36.98
CA ALA A 582 -22.72 -6.93 -37.70
C ALA A 582 -21.63 -7.63 -36.85
N LEU A 583 -21.26 -7.05 -35.70
CA LEU A 583 -20.28 -7.61 -34.75
C LEU A 583 -20.93 -8.30 -33.57
N ASP A 584 -22.26 -8.38 -33.49
CA ASP A 584 -22.96 -9.04 -32.39
C ASP A 584 -22.67 -10.56 -32.35
N ASP A 585 -22.47 -11.16 -33.53
CA ASP A 585 -22.10 -12.58 -33.68
C ASP A 585 -20.58 -12.83 -33.60
N ALA A 586 -19.76 -11.78 -33.39
CA ALA A 586 -18.32 -11.95 -33.30
C ALA A 586 -17.92 -12.72 -32.04
N VAL A 587 -16.86 -13.53 -32.14
CA VAL A 587 -16.39 -14.32 -30.99
C VAL A 587 -15.81 -13.38 -29.94
N GLU A 588 -16.38 -13.39 -28.73
CA GLU A 588 -15.76 -12.74 -27.56
C GLU A 588 -14.49 -13.51 -27.18
N PHE A 589 -13.33 -12.94 -27.53
CA PHE A 589 -12.04 -13.60 -27.36
C PHE A 589 -11.55 -13.52 -25.91
N ARG A 590 -11.65 -12.33 -25.30
CA ARG A 590 -11.31 -12.10 -23.88
C ARG A 590 -11.83 -10.75 -23.41
N ALA A 591 -11.90 -10.57 -22.09
CA ALA A 591 -12.16 -9.28 -21.46
C ALA A 591 -11.17 -9.03 -20.32
N TRP A 592 -10.88 -7.77 -20.04
CA TRP A 592 -10.01 -7.37 -18.94
C TRP A 592 -10.33 -5.97 -18.45
N SER A 593 -9.69 -5.56 -17.36
CA SER A 593 -9.69 -4.17 -16.92
C SER A 593 -8.30 -3.66 -16.59
N GLY A 594 -8.15 -2.34 -16.58
CA GLY A 594 -6.96 -1.63 -16.12
C GLY A 594 -7.33 -0.43 -15.26
N LEU A 595 -6.50 -0.11 -14.28
CA LEU A 595 -6.68 1.07 -13.43
C LEU A 595 -5.82 2.22 -13.94
N ARG A 596 -6.46 3.28 -14.43
CA ARG A 596 -5.79 4.48 -14.95
C ARG A 596 -5.36 5.37 -13.77
N PRO A 597 -4.10 5.82 -13.71
CA PRO A 597 -3.63 6.69 -12.63
C PRO A 597 -3.97 8.15 -12.96
N MET A 598 -5.13 8.64 -12.53
CA MET A 598 -5.56 10.03 -12.72
C MET A 598 -4.99 10.93 -11.61
N THR A 599 -4.68 12.17 -11.91
CA THR A 599 -4.43 13.25 -10.93
C THR A 599 -5.62 14.21 -10.91
N PHE A 600 -5.83 14.94 -9.82
CA PHE A 600 -7.01 15.83 -9.70
C PHE A 600 -7.03 16.97 -10.70
N ASP A 601 -5.88 17.52 -11.08
CA ASP A 601 -5.78 18.58 -12.09
C ASP A 601 -5.69 18.06 -13.52
N GLY A 602 -5.58 16.74 -13.72
CA GLY A 602 -5.45 16.08 -15.02
C GLY A 602 -4.03 16.10 -15.61
N PHE A 603 -3.05 16.72 -14.93
CA PHE A 603 -1.66 16.78 -15.39
C PHE A 603 -0.83 15.65 -14.74
N PRO A 604 0.05 14.95 -15.50
CA PRO A 604 0.98 14.02 -14.88
C PRO A 604 1.95 14.77 -13.95
N MET A 605 2.42 14.07 -12.93
CA MET A 605 3.51 14.53 -12.08
C MET A 605 4.83 14.12 -12.73
N ILE A 606 5.66 15.12 -13.06
CA ILE A 606 6.97 14.93 -13.71
C ILE A 606 7.97 15.86 -13.05
N GLY A 607 8.98 15.31 -12.38
CA GLY A 607 10.06 16.10 -11.80
C GLY A 607 10.49 15.67 -10.40
N PRO A 608 11.28 16.50 -9.70
CA PRO A 608 11.78 16.21 -8.37
C PRO A 608 10.65 16.28 -7.32
N VAL A 609 10.76 15.46 -6.28
CA VAL A 609 9.89 15.54 -5.10
C VAL A 609 10.43 16.65 -4.18
N PRO A 610 9.59 17.62 -3.76
CA PRO A 610 10.01 18.67 -2.82
C PRO A 610 10.60 18.09 -1.54
N ASP A 611 11.67 18.71 -1.05
CA ASP A 611 12.36 18.35 0.21
C ASP A 611 12.92 16.91 0.26
N GLN A 612 13.02 16.22 -0.88
CA GLN A 612 13.51 14.84 -0.99
C GLN A 612 14.62 14.72 -2.05
N PRO A 613 15.87 15.12 -1.73
CA PRO A 613 16.99 15.07 -2.66
C PRO A 613 17.16 13.71 -3.33
N GLY A 614 17.29 13.69 -4.66
CA GLY A 614 17.48 12.46 -5.42
C GLY A 614 16.20 11.65 -5.67
N VAL A 615 15.04 12.08 -5.18
CA VAL A 615 13.75 11.41 -5.45
C VAL A 615 12.97 12.19 -6.50
N PHE A 616 12.49 11.48 -7.52
CA PHE A 616 11.73 12.02 -8.65
C PHE A 616 10.45 11.22 -8.87
N VAL A 617 9.47 11.82 -9.54
CA VAL A 617 8.21 11.17 -9.93
C VAL A 617 8.00 11.32 -11.43
N ALA A 618 7.50 10.26 -12.06
CA ALA A 618 6.93 10.27 -13.40
C ALA A 618 5.69 9.36 -13.41
N ALA A 619 4.53 9.91 -13.05
CA ALA A 619 3.27 9.17 -12.90
C ALA A 619 2.05 10.08 -13.14
N GLY A 620 0.84 9.51 -13.12
CA GLY A 620 -0.39 10.30 -13.24
C GLY A 620 -0.88 10.54 -14.68
N HIS A 621 -0.37 9.80 -15.67
CA HIS A 621 -0.68 10.01 -17.08
C HIS A 621 -2.10 9.59 -17.53
N TYR A 622 -2.98 9.22 -16.59
CA TYR A 622 -4.38 8.85 -16.82
C TYR A 622 -4.60 7.96 -18.06
N ARG A 623 -5.32 8.46 -19.08
CA ARG A 623 -5.64 7.79 -20.35
C ARG A 623 -4.50 7.84 -21.38
N SER A 624 -3.53 8.73 -21.19
CA SER A 624 -2.53 9.07 -22.20
C SER A 624 -1.16 8.45 -21.94
N GLY A 625 -0.99 7.60 -20.92
CA GLY A 625 0.33 7.07 -20.52
C GLY A 625 1.11 6.36 -21.64
N ILE A 626 0.44 5.67 -22.55
CA ILE A 626 1.10 5.13 -23.75
C ILE A 626 1.59 6.27 -24.63
N HIS A 627 0.69 7.18 -25.03
CA HIS A 627 1.01 8.29 -25.92
C HIS A 627 2.03 9.27 -25.32
N LEU A 628 2.08 9.47 -24.01
CA LEU A 628 3.03 10.39 -23.38
C LEU A 628 4.37 9.74 -23.02
N SER A 629 4.53 8.42 -23.22
CA SER A 629 5.73 7.72 -22.75
C SER A 629 7.05 8.17 -23.40
N PRO A 630 7.18 8.34 -24.74
CA PRO A 630 8.38 8.92 -25.35
C PRO A 630 8.72 10.31 -24.83
N GLY A 631 7.75 11.24 -24.85
CA GLY A 631 7.97 12.61 -24.39
C GLY A 631 8.39 12.68 -22.93
N THR A 632 7.72 11.90 -22.06
CA THR A 632 8.06 11.80 -20.63
C THR A 632 9.47 11.23 -20.43
N ALA A 633 9.86 10.22 -21.22
CA ALA A 633 11.18 9.62 -21.12
C ALA A 633 12.30 10.59 -21.46
N VAL A 634 12.16 11.36 -22.54
CA VAL A 634 13.16 12.36 -22.95
C VAL A 634 13.32 13.44 -21.88
N VAL A 635 12.23 14.05 -21.41
CA VAL A 635 12.32 15.14 -20.42
C VAL A 635 12.84 14.67 -19.06
N MET A 636 12.47 13.45 -18.65
CA MET A 636 13.01 12.86 -17.42
C MET A 636 14.50 12.52 -17.57
N ALA A 637 14.92 11.98 -18.72
CA ALA A 637 16.32 11.70 -18.96
C ALA A 637 17.17 12.98 -19.01
N ASP A 638 16.65 14.06 -19.61
CA ASP A 638 17.29 15.38 -19.60
C ASP A 638 17.47 15.87 -18.15
N LEU A 639 16.39 15.82 -17.35
CA LEU A 639 16.42 16.23 -15.95
C LEU A 639 17.44 15.43 -15.12
N ILE A 640 17.48 14.11 -15.27
CA ILE A 640 18.37 13.22 -14.51
C ILE A 640 19.83 13.39 -14.91
N THR A 641 20.10 13.64 -16.20
CA THR A 641 21.46 13.84 -16.72
C THR A 641 21.94 15.28 -16.62
N GLY A 642 21.12 16.20 -16.10
CA GLY A 642 21.46 17.63 -15.99
C GLY A 642 21.49 18.36 -17.33
N CYS A 643 20.88 17.79 -18.37
CA CYS A 643 20.71 18.45 -19.67
C CYS A 643 19.54 19.44 -19.63
N GLN A 644 19.62 20.49 -20.45
CA GLN A 644 18.52 21.46 -20.55
C GLN A 644 17.30 20.80 -21.21
N ASN A 645 16.17 20.83 -20.51
CA ASN A 645 14.91 20.32 -21.02
C ASN A 645 14.37 21.17 -22.18
N SER A 646 13.79 20.50 -23.18
CA SER A 646 13.10 21.15 -24.30
C SER A 646 11.73 21.74 -23.92
N LEU A 647 11.18 21.33 -22.76
CA LEU A 647 9.89 21.77 -22.23
C LEU A 647 10.07 22.37 -20.83
N ASP A 648 9.22 23.33 -20.50
CA ASP A 648 9.08 23.80 -19.11
C ASP A 648 8.28 22.77 -18.31
N LEU A 649 8.85 22.30 -17.19
CA LEU A 649 8.27 21.27 -16.35
C LEU A 649 7.50 21.82 -15.14
N ASP A 650 7.47 23.14 -14.92
CA ASP A 650 6.80 23.72 -13.75
C ASP A 650 5.31 23.37 -13.68
N ALA A 651 4.66 23.28 -14.85
CA ALA A 651 3.25 22.87 -14.94
C ALA A 651 2.98 21.45 -14.44
N PHE A 652 4.00 20.58 -14.43
CA PHE A 652 3.96 19.18 -13.99
C PHE A 652 4.57 18.97 -12.59
N ARG A 653 4.97 20.04 -11.90
CA ARG A 653 5.65 19.95 -10.61
C ARG A 653 4.80 19.21 -9.58
N ILE A 654 5.49 18.44 -8.74
CA ILE A 654 4.88 17.61 -7.72
C ILE A 654 4.29 18.52 -6.62
N GLY A 655 3.08 18.20 -6.17
CA GLY A 655 2.40 18.91 -5.08
C GLY A 655 1.37 19.94 -5.57
N LYS A 656 1.41 20.39 -6.82
CA LYS A 656 0.33 21.21 -7.43
C LYS A 656 -1.00 20.44 -7.45
N GLN A 657 -0.92 19.14 -7.71
CA GLN A 657 -2.04 18.21 -7.83
C GLN A 657 -2.69 17.86 -6.48
N GLN A 658 -2.07 18.27 -5.36
CA GLN A 658 -2.52 17.98 -3.99
C GLN A 658 -3.32 19.13 -3.38
N GLN A 659 -3.34 20.31 -4.02
CA GLN A 659 -4.15 21.43 -3.56
C GLN A 659 -5.60 21.12 -3.89
N GLN A 660 -6.47 20.98 -2.87
CA GLN A 660 -7.91 20.97 -3.11
C GLN A 660 -8.27 22.24 -3.91
N PRO A 661 -9.06 22.14 -4.97
CA PRO A 661 -9.58 23.33 -5.62
C PRO A 661 -10.28 24.17 -4.55
N SER A 662 -9.89 25.44 -4.42
CA SER A 662 -10.66 26.38 -3.60
C SER A 662 -12.11 26.33 -4.09
N PRO A 663 -13.10 26.20 -3.19
CA PRO A 663 -14.50 26.24 -3.60
C PRO A 663 -14.73 27.56 -4.36
N VAL A 664 -15.10 27.43 -5.63
CA VAL A 664 -15.49 28.55 -6.51
C VAL A 664 -16.88 29.02 -6.13
#